data_AF-A0ABD2AA82-F1
#
_entry.id   AF-A0ABD2AA82-F1
#
_cell.length_a   1.000
_cell.length_b   1.000
_cell.length_c   1.000
_cell.angle_alpha   90.00
_cell.angle_beta   90.00
_cell.angle_gamma   90.00
#
_symmetry.space_group_name_H-M   'P 1'
#
loop_
_entity.id
_entity.type
_entity.pdbx_description
1 polymer ?
#
loop_
_entity_poly.entity_id
_entity_poly.type
_entity_poly.pdbx_seq_one_letter_code
_entity_poly.pdbx_strand_id
1 'polypeptide(L)'
;MLYNANPIEEEQGEKLWMIYAWWASVLILKMMSLTWITGRVRVAKQVIHSEEDRMWMKGSQVIICPNGGGHPAVDRIRSAHYNDLAIVLPYLLIVPIWLNTSPCFFPARTIMLIFAISNMLSTLMHLEIIEAPNFCQVVPHACCIAILVLYESYDVFSDFLRLTNKMEIQKRTTKRSFRSIMQRIPERISERVERFFYVLGSTIALQPQRWLIGSVMIILFCLGGLYWFRQEKSPLKLWIPPNSDFVHDTEWFLSNFGEGQRIQNIILTGNDVLQPEILVKLNEITKRVILTEVPGKRTFISWTDVCLKIPSITSHIRKKRSTDPLEDDFFEEEPAAKLNETEFEPAVHADAKLYCSIYDSLPRACFVLSILDLWEYDSDQIEKQTKEDIITKINTVKISPTLGHPMNFTDLLGEITRDESGRIVSAKAIKTQFMVRVNFSNIDMDTFGNDAGTADWATEEALKWELGFLRTLEEASTELKNWNNENSRNETLGLFYEAGRSFGDISSSTLFQDIDKLAIGILLMFFYVQFILSNFNWVEWRFCLTATGLLCVGGAFIISIGICSVIGIPYGPVHTSLPFMLLGLGVDDLFVMMASWEQIHSFEENRKKVLHERIGLMLGHAGSAICITSFTDVVAFIIGASTILPSLQSFCIYAAVGVLVTFLLQITFFVAFFTFDAKRIEQKRNGIIPCIVHQNHVTKIVDPNKALSTKLIDRLYSKIVLTLPGKFIIVLITIIAASVGSVGSYRLEQWFDPIWFLPKGTHLNDYIAAKHQYFSQRGHSAYVFIGNIDYPSEFSKIMTLTSNLKNLSSVEKIESWPDHFANFVKKFYQADLTKDNIKQEDFQRYLSKFLFSRTGGKYQMNFRFNGKLKCGEDAPPISIATIEFFFTKFSGPHEWIPAMDDTKKLARETGIDGFVTIWCKMFSTWVTDKLIAQEVLRNIILALICVMATTAILIAEPQTCFWILLCVLLTLLNVCGFMYFWGLTIDIVSCIGLELAVGLSVDYAAHVAHAFLNASSQEKKKDQDRKIRSLIAVKHIGAAVAYGAGSTLLALSMLAFSDAYVFRAFFKIFLLVILFGLWHGLFLLPVVLSTVGPRSLRRNNVKRPSRDFDNLTRATDEEVDKPLNKETEN
;
A
#
# COMPACT_ATOMS: atom_id res chain seq x y z
N MET A 1 -1.24 39.44 56.18
CA MET A 1 0.03 39.23 56.92
C MET A 1 0.80 38.10 56.26
N LEU A 2 2.00 38.46 55.78
CA LEU A 2 3.19 37.65 55.51
C LEU A 2 3.02 36.32 54.72
N TYR A 3 3.30 36.37 53.41
CA TYR A 3 3.84 35.23 52.67
C TYR A 3 5.35 35.46 52.52
N ASN A 4 6.14 34.73 53.30
CA ASN A 4 7.55 34.52 53.01
C ASN A 4 7.62 33.63 51.75
N ALA A 5 7.91 34.23 50.59
CA ALA A 5 8.60 33.48 49.55
C ALA A 5 10.03 33.25 50.05
N ASN A 6 10.55 32.04 49.90
CA ASN A 6 11.95 31.76 50.25
C ASN A 6 12.85 32.65 49.36
N PRO A 7 13.68 33.55 49.93
CA PRO A 7 14.59 34.40 49.15
C PRO A 7 15.58 33.59 48.28
N ILE A 8 15.73 32.31 48.60
CA ILE A 8 16.55 31.33 47.88
C ILE A 8 15.99 30.99 46.47
N GLU A 9 14.66 30.97 46.26
CA GLU A 9 14.07 30.62 44.96
C GLU A 9 14.16 31.77 43.93
N GLU A 10 14.05 33.01 44.40
CA GLU A 10 14.17 34.22 43.56
C GLU A 10 15.62 34.42 43.11
N GLU A 11 16.59 34.24 44.04
CA GLU A 11 18.03 34.27 43.74
C GLU A 11 18.47 33.14 42.77
N GLN A 12 17.83 31.96 42.84
CA GLN A 12 18.09 30.85 41.92
C GLN A 12 17.56 31.12 40.50
N GLY A 13 16.42 31.78 40.38
CA GLY A 13 15.82 32.18 39.09
C GLY A 13 16.71 33.16 38.32
N GLU A 14 17.23 34.19 38.97
CA GLU A 14 18.15 35.16 38.35
C GLU A 14 19.46 34.48 37.87
N LYS A 15 19.99 33.54 38.66
CA LYS A 15 21.17 32.76 38.27
C LYS A 15 20.96 31.91 37.02
N LEU A 16 19.78 31.32 36.83
CA LEU A 16 19.44 30.56 35.62
C LEU A 16 19.42 31.44 34.36
N TRP A 17 18.89 32.66 34.47
CA TRP A 17 18.89 33.64 33.38
C TRP A 17 20.30 34.08 32.98
N MET A 18 21.18 34.28 33.96
CA MET A 18 22.60 34.56 33.67
C MET A 18 23.28 33.38 32.96
N ILE A 19 23.01 32.14 33.38
CA ILE A 19 23.56 30.92 32.75
C ILE A 19 23.07 30.79 31.31
N TYR A 20 21.79 31.03 31.06
CA TYR A 20 21.23 31.04 29.70
C TYR A 20 21.87 32.13 28.85
N ALA A 21 21.92 33.38 29.35
CA ALA A 21 22.50 34.50 28.61
C ALA A 21 23.96 34.22 28.21
N TRP A 22 24.73 33.58 29.09
CA TRP A 22 26.09 33.13 28.78
C TRP A 22 26.12 32.12 27.62
N TRP A 23 25.41 30.99 27.73
CA TRP A 23 25.44 29.95 26.69
C TRP A 23 24.80 30.39 25.37
N ALA A 24 23.74 31.19 25.42
CA ALA A 24 23.13 31.82 24.26
C ALA A 24 24.14 32.73 23.53
N SER A 25 24.88 33.56 24.27
CA SER A 25 25.92 34.42 23.68
C SER A 25 27.03 33.61 23.01
N VAL A 26 27.47 32.52 23.64
CA VAL A 26 28.48 31.63 23.05
C VAL A 26 27.98 30.97 21.76
N LEU A 27 26.74 30.48 21.73
CA LEU A 27 26.15 29.85 20.55
C LEU A 27 25.89 30.85 19.41
N ILE A 28 25.46 32.07 19.71
CA ILE A 28 25.30 33.15 18.73
C ILE A 28 26.65 33.52 18.12
N LEU A 29 27.69 33.72 18.96
CA LEU A 29 29.03 34.00 18.49
C LEU A 29 29.57 32.89 17.58
N LYS A 30 29.33 31.62 17.96
CA LYS A 30 29.66 30.46 17.12
C LYS A 30 28.95 30.51 15.77
N MET A 31 27.63 30.74 15.74
CA MET A 31 26.85 30.80 14.50
C MET A 31 27.32 31.95 13.59
N MET A 32 27.59 33.13 14.17
CA MET A 32 28.14 34.27 13.42
C MET A 32 29.54 33.95 12.85
N SER A 33 30.39 33.26 13.61
CA SER A 33 31.73 32.86 13.15
C SER A 33 31.70 31.95 11.92
N LEU A 34 30.69 31.09 11.78
CA LEU A 34 30.55 30.21 10.60
C LEU A 34 30.32 31.00 9.31
N THR A 35 29.62 32.13 9.38
CA THR A 35 29.44 33.04 8.23
C THR A 35 30.77 33.59 7.75
N TRP A 36 31.61 34.03 8.69
CA TRP A 36 32.93 34.57 8.40
C TRP A 36 33.89 33.49 7.86
N ILE A 37 33.86 32.29 8.45
CA ILE A 37 34.63 31.13 7.97
C ILE A 37 34.19 30.75 6.55
N THR A 38 32.88 30.74 6.27
CA THR A 38 32.34 30.48 4.94
C THR A 38 32.88 31.49 3.92
N GLY A 39 32.87 32.79 4.26
CA GLY A 39 33.43 33.83 3.41
C GLY A 39 34.91 33.62 3.11
N ARG A 40 35.73 33.34 4.13
CA ARG A 40 37.16 33.06 3.95
C ARG A 40 37.42 31.82 3.10
N VAL A 41 36.70 30.73 3.31
CA VAL A 41 36.87 29.50 2.54
C VAL A 41 36.42 29.67 1.10
N ARG A 42 35.35 30.44 0.84
CA ARG A 42 34.94 30.79 -0.52
C ARG A 42 36.01 31.57 -1.27
N VAL A 43 36.60 32.59 -0.64
CA VAL A 43 37.71 33.36 -1.23
C VAL A 43 38.94 32.48 -1.45
N ALA A 44 39.31 31.65 -0.47
CA ALA A 44 40.46 30.74 -0.58
C ALA A 44 40.29 29.66 -1.66
N LYS A 45 39.05 29.19 -1.89
CA LYS A 45 38.72 28.14 -2.87
C LYS A 45 38.16 28.68 -4.20
N GLN A 46 38.12 30.00 -4.39
CA GLN A 46 37.64 30.67 -5.61
C GLN A 46 36.23 30.22 -6.05
N VAL A 47 35.29 30.09 -5.10
CA VAL A 47 33.88 29.69 -5.36
C VAL A 47 32.95 30.89 -5.26
N ILE A 48 32.16 31.18 -6.30
CA ILE A 48 31.22 32.31 -6.37
C ILE A 48 29.77 31.86 -6.64
N HIS A 49 28.80 32.68 -6.21
CA HIS A 49 27.37 32.41 -6.39
C HIS A 49 26.79 33.15 -7.60
N SER A 50 27.29 34.35 -7.88
CA SER A 50 26.93 35.17 -9.03
C SER A 50 28.17 35.78 -9.66
N GLU A 51 28.10 36.13 -10.96
CA GLU A 51 29.24 36.74 -11.65
C GLU A 51 29.58 38.14 -11.10
N GLU A 52 28.64 38.78 -10.41
CA GLU A 52 28.84 40.06 -9.70
C GLU A 52 29.82 39.91 -8.52
N ASP A 53 29.89 38.74 -7.88
CA ASP A 53 30.79 38.45 -6.75
C ASP A 53 32.27 38.35 -7.15
N ARG A 54 32.56 38.33 -8.46
CA ARG A 54 33.91 38.16 -9.03
C ARG A 54 34.85 39.31 -8.68
N MET A 55 34.32 40.48 -8.31
CA MET A 55 35.11 41.68 -8.00
C MET A 55 36.13 41.49 -6.85
N TRP A 56 35.96 40.47 -6.00
CA TRP A 56 36.85 40.17 -4.86
C TRP A 56 37.84 39.01 -5.11
N MET A 57 37.86 38.40 -6.31
CA MET A 57 38.64 37.20 -6.64
C MET A 57 39.75 37.49 -7.66
N LYS A 58 40.96 36.90 -7.47
CA LYS A 58 42.14 37.15 -8.35
C LYS A 58 42.60 35.94 -9.17
N GLY A 59 41.95 34.78 -9.04
CA GLY A 59 42.35 33.53 -9.71
C GLY A 59 41.73 33.32 -11.10
N SER A 60 42.43 32.57 -11.96
CA SER A 60 42.01 32.25 -13.33
C SER A 60 41.02 31.07 -13.43
N GLN A 61 40.82 30.30 -12.34
CA GLN A 61 39.81 29.25 -12.23
C GLN A 61 38.82 29.62 -11.12
N VAL A 62 37.65 30.12 -11.52
CA VAL A 62 36.56 30.52 -10.62
C VAL A 62 35.38 29.59 -10.86
N ILE A 63 34.87 28.97 -9.80
CA ILE A 63 33.77 28.00 -9.87
C ILE A 63 32.46 28.74 -9.56
N ILE A 64 31.56 28.83 -10.54
CA ILE A 64 30.24 29.47 -10.40
C ILE A 64 29.21 28.42 -9.97
N CYS A 65 28.60 28.60 -8.81
CA CYS A 65 27.62 27.68 -8.22
C CYS A 65 26.32 28.42 -7.89
N PRO A 66 25.42 28.65 -8.87
CA PRO A 66 24.27 29.54 -8.73
C PRO A 66 23.17 28.99 -7.82
N ASN A 67 23.15 27.67 -7.54
CA ASN A 67 22.16 27.03 -6.67
C ASN A 67 22.76 26.58 -5.31
N GLY A 68 24.02 26.92 -5.05
CA GLY A 68 24.77 26.45 -3.88
C GLY A 68 25.13 24.96 -3.96
N GLY A 69 26.42 24.67 -3.90
CA GLY A 69 26.96 23.32 -4.06
C GLY A 69 27.95 23.27 -5.22
N GLY A 70 29.17 22.83 -4.95
CA GLY A 70 30.24 22.77 -5.96
C GLY A 70 31.66 22.74 -5.41
N HIS A 71 31.85 22.83 -4.09
CA HIS A 71 33.14 22.52 -3.48
C HIS A 71 32.94 21.88 -2.09
N PRO A 72 33.44 20.65 -1.84
CA PRO A 72 33.16 19.88 -0.62
C PRO A 72 33.41 20.65 0.68
N ALA A 73 34.51 21.40 0.75
CA ALA A 73 34.84 22.21 1.94
C ALA A 73 33.83 23.33 2.24
N VAL A 74 33.24 23.95 1.21
CA VAL A 74 32.20 25.00 1.38
C VAL A 74 30.88 24.35 1.78
N ASP A 75 30.56 23.19 1.19
CA ASP A 75 29.34 22.45 1.49
C ASP A 75 29.33 21.89 2.92
N ARG A 76 30.48 21.48 3.47
CA ARG A 76 30.60 21.08 4.88
C ARG A 76 30.28 22.22 5.85
N ILE A 77 30.87 23.40 5.64
CA ILE A 77 30.62 24.58 6.49
C ILE A 77 29.17 25.04 6.34
N ARG A 78 28.63 25.01 5.12
CA ARG A 78 27.22 25.32 4.86
C ARG A 78 26.28 24.35 5.58
N SER A 79 26.58 23.05 5.56
CA SER A 79 25.78 22.03 6.25
C SER A 79 25.85 22.20 7.77
N ALA A 80 27.04 22.49 8.32
CA ALA A 80 27.21 22.81 9.73
C ALA A 80 26.42 24.07 10.14
N HIS A 81 26.43 25.10 9.30
CA HIS A 81 25.67 26.33 9.51
C HIS A 81 24.16 26.09 9.43
N TYR A 82 23.69 25.34 8.42
CA TYR A 82 22.27 25.00 8.28
C TYR A 82 21.76 24.19 9.50
N ASN A 83 22.59 23.27 9.99
CA ASN A 83 22.32 22.51 11.21
C ASN A 83 22.23 23.43 12.45
N ASP A 84 23.15 24.40 12.58
CA ASP A 84 23.10 25.37 13.67
C ASP A 84 21.90 26.32 13.57
N LEU A 85 21.51 26.75 12.38
CA LEU A 85 20.28 27.51 12.15
C LEU A 85 19.05 26.68 12.58
N ALA A 86 19.02 25.39 12.25
CA ALA A 86 17.91 24.51 12.59
C ALA A 86 17.81 24.19 14.10
N ILE A 87 18.89 24.32 14.87
CA ILE A 87 18.95 23.89 16.28
C ILE A 87 19.12 25.07 17.26
N VAL A 88 20.03 26.00 16.97
CA VAL A 88 20.35 27.12 17.87
C VAL A 88 19.24 28.17 17.85
N LEU A 89 18.60 28.45 16.70
CA LEU A 89 17.46 29.38 16.66
C LEU A 89 16.28 28.90 17.51
N PRO A 90 15.82 27.63 17.41
CA PRO A 90 14.83 27.10 18.36
C PRO A 90 15.29 27.21 19.81
N TYR A 91 16.54 26.89 20.14
CA TYR A 91 17.05 27.02 21.52
C TYR A 91 16.98 28.47 22.05
N LEU A 92 17.37 29.46 21.24
CA LEU A 92 17.34 30.87 21.62
C LEU A 92 15.91 31.40 21.83
N LEU A 93 14.92 30.77 21.22
CA LEU A 93 13.51 31.14 21.36
C LEU A 93 12.85 30.37 22.51
N ILE A 94 13.06 29.05 22.58
CA ILE A 94 12.36 28.14 23.51
C ILE A 94 12.92 28.25 24.93
N VAL A 95 14.23 28.40 25.12
CA VAL A 95 14.82 28.39 26.48
C VAL A 95 14.49 29.63 27.33
N PRO A 96 14.44 30.87 26.82
CA PRO A 96 13.87 32.01 27.56
C PRO A 96 12.42 31.79 27.98
N ILE A 97 11.63 31.16 27.12
CA ILE A 97 10.23 30.87 27.36
C ILE A 97 10.13 29.83 28.49
N TRP A 98 10.98 28.81 28.46
CA TRP A 98 11.09 27.79 29.48
C TRP A 98 11.65 28.30 30.83
N LEU A 99 12.65 29.18 30.86
CA LEU A 99 13.19 29.75 32.11
C LEU A 99 12.15 30.58 32.89
N ASN A 100 11.22 31.22 32.17
CA ASN A 100 10.06 31.88 32.75
C ASN A 100 9.02 30.91 33.35
N THR A 101 9.28 29.59 33.38
CA THR A 101 8.43 28.56 34.05
C THR A 101 8.96 28.12 35.42
N SER A 102 10.02 28.76 35.92
CA SER A 102 10.69 28.45 37.19
C SER A 102 11.12 26.97 37.29
N PRO A 103 11.92 26.45 36.33
CA PRO A 103 12.37 25.07 36.36
C PRO A 103 13.32 24.80 37.54
N CYS A 104 13.37 23.55 38.00
CA CYS A 104 14.27 23.16 39.09
C CYS A 104 15.74 23.47 38.71
N PHE A 105 16.44 24.19 39.58
CA PHE A 105 17.76 24.78 39.29
C PHE A 105 18.81 23.79 38.80
N PHE A 106 18.93 22.63 39.47
CA PHE A 106 19.96 21.63 39.15
C PHE A 106 19.75 20.97 37.78
N PRO A 107 18.57 20.38 37.46
CA PRO A 107 18.30 19.86 36.13
C PRO A 107 18.47 20.93 35.05
N ALA A 108 17.99 22.15 35.29
CA ALA A 108 17.96 23.16 34.26
C ALA A 108 19.33 23.71 33.87
N ARG A 109 20.19 23.91 34.87
CA ARG A 109 21.60 24.24 34.65
C ARG A 109 22.32 23.17 33.83
N THR A 110 22.08 21.89 34.13
CA THR A 110 22.76 20.78 33.46
C THR A 110 22.27 20.60 32.03
N ILE A 111 20.96 20.73 31.76
CA ILE A 111 20.40 20.55 30.41
C ILE A 111 20.91 21.66 29.46
N MET A 112 20.93 22.93 29.89
CA MET A 112 21.46 24.03 29.07
C MET A 112 22.95 23.84 28.75
N LEU A 113 23.74 23.37 29.72
CA LEU A 113 25.16 23.05 29.54
C LEU A 113 25.36 21.91 28.53
N ILE A 114 24.64 20.80 28.71
CA ILE A 114 24.73 19.62 27.83
C ILE A 114 24.34 19.99 26.41
N PHE A 115 23.26 20.76 26.23
CA PHE A 115 22.83 21.23 24.92
C PHE A 115 23.93 22.04 24.22
N ALA A 116 24.50 23.04 24.91
CA ALA A 116 25.51 23.91 24.32
C ALA A 116 26.79 23.13 23.94
N ILE A 117 27.26 22.23 24.80
CA ILE A 117 28.44 21.39 24.52
C ILE A 117 28.15 20.41 23.38
N SER A 118 26.99 19.76 23.39
CA SER A 118 26.59 18.78 22.36
C SER A 118 26.48 19.42 20.98
N ASN A 119 25.91 20.63 20.92
CA ASN A 119 25.79 21.39 19.69
C ASN A 119 27.17 21.89 19.18
N MET A 120 28.08 22.33 20.07
CA MET A 120 29.46 22.65 19.66
C MET A 120 30.21 21.44 19.12
N LEU A 121 30.07 20.28 19.76
CA LEU A 121 30.69 19.04 19.32
C LEU A 121 30.15 18.59 17.95
N SER A 122 28.86 18.76 17.71
CA SER A 122 28.22 18.50 16.41
C SER A 122 28.83 19.37 15.30
N THR A 123 28.99 20.67 15.55
CA THR A 123 29.63 21.60 14.58
C THR A 123 31.08 21.22 14.31
N LEU A 124 31.87 20.88 15.34
CA LEU A 124 33.28 20.49 15.17
C LEU A 124 33.44 19.19 14.37
N MET A 125 32.53 18.22 14.55
CA MET A 125 32.54 16.98 13.77
C MET A 125 32.09 17.20 12.32
N HIS A 126 31.10 18.06 12.06
CA HIS A 126 30.71 18.42 10.68
C HIS A 126 31.79 19.19 9.92
N LEU A 127 32.64 19.93 10.64
CA LEU A 127 33.81 20.61 10.07
C LEU A 127 35.02 19.67 9.90
N GLU A 128 34.91 18.39 10.26
CA GLU A 128 36.00 17.40 10.25
C GLU A 128 37.24 17.82 11.07
N ILE A 129 37.05 18.69 12.08
CA ILE A 129 38.12 19.09 13.00
C ILE A 129 38.42 17.96 14.01
N ILE A 130 37.40 17.15 14.30
CA ILE A 130 37.48 15.94 15.13
C ILE A 130 37.12 14.75 14.24
N GLU A 131 38.07 13.85 14.01
CA GLU A 131 37.81 12.61 13.26
C GLU A 131 37.04 11.61 14.14
N ALA A 132 35.80 11.29 13.74
CA ALA A 132 34.95 10.32 14.42
C ALA A 132 34.14 9.49 13.39
N PRO A 133 33.90 8.19 13.64
CA PRO A 133 33.10 7.34 12.76
C PRO A 133 31.66 7.85 12.62
N ASN A 134 31.03 7.64 11.46
CA ASN A 134 29.72 8.22 11.10
C ASN A 134 28.62 8.04 12.16
N PHE A 135 28.64 6.93 12.90
CA PHE A 135 27.69 6.70 14.00
C PHE A 135 27.83 7.72 15.14
N CYS A 136 29.06 8.08 15.52
CA CYS A 136 29.33 9.07 16.57
C CYS A 136 28.95 10.50 16.14
N GLN A 137 28.89 10.79 14.84
CA GLN A 137 28.52 12.11 14.33
C GLN A 137 27.04 12.43 14.56
N VAL A 138 26.19 11.41 14.58
CA VAL A 138 24.72 11.53 14.73
C VAL A 138 24.31 11.69 16.20
N VAL A 139 25.08 11.16 17.14
CA VAL A 139 24.72 11.11 18.57
C VAL A 139 24.51 12.51 19.17
N PRO A 140 25.40 13.51 18.98
CA PRO A 140 25.18 14.86 19.53
C PRO A 140 23.99 15.58 18.90
N HIS A 141 23.73 15.32 17.61
CA HIS A 141 22.59 15.90 16.91
C HIS A 141 21.27 15.33 17.43
N ALA A 142 21.19 14.00 17.60
CA ALA A 142 20.05 13.32 18.21
C ALA A 142 19.82 13.76 19.67
N CYS A 143 20.89 13.97 20.45
CA CYS A 143 20.80 14.53 21.80
C CYS A 143 20.23 15.97 21.81
N CYS A 144 20.67 16.84 20.90
CA CYS A 144 20.16 18.20 20.79
C CYS A 144 18.67 18.22 20.40
N ILE A 145 18.27 17.39 19.44
CA ILE A 145 16.87 17.26 19.02
C ILE A 145 16.02 16.66 20.16
N ALA A 146 16.49 15.62 20.84
CA ALA A 146 15.78 15.05 21.99
C ALA A 146 15.60 16.08 23.11
N ILE A 147 16.60 16.92 23.37
CA ILE A 147 16.51 18.01 24.36
C ILE A 147 15.56 19.12 23.89
N LEU A 148 15.57 19.49 22.61
CA LEU A 148 14.61 20.46 22.04
C LEU A 148 13.18 19.92 22.06
N VAL A 149 12.98 18.65 21.75
CA VAL A 149 11.68 17.97 21.85
C VAL A 149 11.24 17.90 23.31
N LEU A 150 12.14 17.66 24.26
CA LEU A 150 11.84 17.74 25.69
C LEU A 150 11.44 19.16 26.12
N TYR A 151 12.07 20.20 25.54
CA TYR A 151 11.67 21.59 25.75
C TYR A 151 10.31 21.90 25.12
N GLU A 152 10.06 21.54 23.86
CA GLU A 152 8.77 21.74 23.16
C GLU A 152 7.63 20.96 23.80
N SER A 153 7.90 19.75 24.30
CA SER A 153 6.93 18.95 25.07
C SER A 153 6.52 19.66 26.37
N TYR A 154 7.46 20.38 26.98
CA TYR A 154 7.20 21.23 28.15
C TYR A 154 6.57 22.57 27.75
N ASP A 155 6.85 23.08 26.54
CA ASP A 155 6.39 24.36 26.02
C ASP A 155 4.94 24.31 25.51
N VAL A 156 4.51 23.26 24.81
CA VAL A 156 3.08 23.04 24.47
C VAL A 156 2.23 22.89 25.73
N PHE A 157 2.80 22.25 26.76
CA PHE A 157 2.19 22.14 28.08
C PHE A 157 2.19 23.49 28.83
N SER A 158 3.26 24.27 28.73
CA SER A 158 3.44 25.60 29.35
C SER A 158 2.64 26.71 28.67
N ASP A 159 2.52 26.73 27.35
CA ASP A 159 1.72 27.68 26.58
C ASP A 159 0.23 27.42 26.75
N PHE A 160 -0.18 26.17 26.88
CA PHE A 160 -1.52 25.82 27.36
C PHE A 160 -1.72 26.24 28.83
N LEU A 161 -0.67 26.13 29.67
CA LEU A 161 -0.64 26.68 31.04
C LEU A 161 -0.56 28.21 31.11
N ARG A 162 -0.03 28.91 30.10
CA ARG A 162 0.11 30.37 30.01
C ARG A 162 -1.10 31.02 29.36
N LEU A 163 -1.80 30.36 28.44
CA LEU A 163 -3.15 30.74 28.03
C LEU A 163 -4.12 30.62 29.20
N THR A 164 -3.95 29.61 30.06
CA THR A 164 -4.70 29.50 31.32
C THR A 164 -4.22 30.47 32.41
N ASN A 165 -2.92 30.83 32.47
CA ASN A 165 -2.37 31.81 33.44
C ASN A 165 -2.51 33.29 33.05
N LYS A 166 -2.50 33.68 31.76
CA LYS A 166 -2.82 35.05 31.29
C LYS A 166 -4.30 35.38 31.46
N MET A 167 -5.18 34.37 31.37
CA MET A 167 -6.57 34.46 31.84
C MET A 167 -6.68 34.61 33.37
N GLU A 168 -5.58 34.45 34.11
CA GLU A 168 -5.54 34.35 35.58
C GLU A 168 -5.05 35.63 36.27
N ILE A 169 -4.36 36.54 35.56
CA ILE A 169 -3.85 37.80 36.13
C ILE A 169 -4.97 38.85 36.26
N GLN A 170 -5.98 38.84 35.39
CA GLN A 170 -7.13 39.77 35.47
C GLN A 170 -8.32 39.21 36.27
N LYS A 171 -8.22 37.98 36.80
CA LYS A 171 -9.35 37.23 37.39
C LYS A 171 -9.05 36.65 38.79
N ARG A 172 -8.38 37.41 39.67
CA ARG A 172 -8.10 36.95 41.05
C ARG A 172 -9.35 36.66 41.93
N THR A 173 -10.56 36.98 41.48
CA THR A 173 -11.84 36.56 42.11
C THR A 173 -12.51 35.34 41.46
N THR A 174 -12.05 34.86 40.29
CA THR A 174 -12.72 33.77 39.51
C THR A 174 -12.00 32.40 39.60
N LYS A 175 -10.98 32.29 40.48
CA LYS A 175 -9.95 31.24 40.44
C LYS A 175 -10.37 29.86 40.99
N ARG A 176 -11.50 29.74 41.72
CA ARG A 176 -12.08 28.42 42.05
C ARG A 176 -12.93 27.83 40.93
N SER A 177 -13.31 28.63 39.92
CA SER A 177 -14.28 28.23 38.89
C SER A 177 -13.63 27.43 37.76
N PHE A 178 -12.59 27.93 37.09
CA PHE A 178 -12.06 27.33 35.85
C PHE A 178 -11.38 25.96 36.04
N ARG A 179 -10.55 25.77 37.08
CA ARG A 179 -9.96 24.44 37.40
C ARG A 179 -11.02 23.42 37.83
N SER A 180 -12.09 23.88 38.49
CA SER A 180 -13.25 23.05 38.78
C SER A 180 -14.04 22.73 37.51
N ILE A 181 -14.14 23.67 36.56
CA ILE A 181 -14.82 23.46 35.27
C ILE A 181 -14.05 22.43 34.44
N MET A 182 -12.73 22.55 34.33
CA MET A 182 -11.89 21.63 33.56
C MET A 182 -11.87 20.21 34.13
N GLN A 183 -12.02 20.04 35.45
CA GLN A 183 -12.21 18.72 36.08
C GLN A 183 -13.66 18.21 35.98
N ARG A 184 -14.65 19.12 35.99
CA ARG A 184 -16.08 18.77 35.86
C ARG A 184 -16.47 18.38 34.45
N ILE A 185 -15.76 18.82 33.41
CA ILE A 185 -16.09 18.50 32.01
C ILE A 185 -15.92 16.99 31.74
N PRO A 186 -14.76 16.37 32.02
CA PRO A 186 -14.57 14.92 31.86
C PRO A 186 -15.53 14.12 32.74
N GLU A 187 -15.72 14.53 34.00
CA GLU A 187 -16.67 13.90 34.92
C GLU A 187 -18.10 13.92 34.34
N ARG A 188 -18.55 15.07 33.82
CA ARG A 188 -19.90 15.20 33.23
C ARG A 188 -20.06 14.44 31.91
N ILE A 189 -19.04 14.43 31.06
CA ILE A 189 -19.07 13.69 29.80
C ILE A 189 -19.18 12.20 30.11
N SER A 190 -18.27 11.69 30.95
CA SER A 190 -18.27 10.30 31.40
C SER A 190 -19.59 9.91 32.06
N GLU A 191 -20.10 10.68 33.03
CA GLU A 191 -21.38 10.40 33.69
C GLU A 191 -22.58 10.41 32.74
N ARG A 192 -22.60 11.29 31.73
CA ARG A 192 -23.69 11.35 30.75
C ARG A 192 -23.63 10.16 29.80
N VAL A 193 -22.45 9.81 29.31
CA VAL A 193 -22.25 8.66 28.40
C VAL A 193 -22.57 7.35 29.14
N GLU A 194 -22.04 7.14 30.35
CA GLU A 194 -22.37 5.97 31.18
C GLU A 194 -23.87 5.90 31.47
N ARG A 195 -24.52 7.03 31.78
CA ARG A 195 -25.97 7.07 32.04
C ARG A 195 -26.79 6.75 30.79
N PHE A 196 -26.38 7.25 29.62
CA PHE A 196 -27.04 6.93 28.35
C PHE A 196 -27.04 5.43 28.11
N PHE A 197 -25.87 4.79 28.20
CA PHE A 197 -25.74 3.35 28.01
C PHE A 197 -26.42 2.54 29.10
N TYR A 198 -26.45 3.04 30.35
CA TYR A 198 -27.22 2.41 31.44
C TYR A 198 -28.72 2.37 31.14
N VAL A 199 -29.29 3.51 30.72
CA VAL A 199 -30.71 3.61 30.38
C VAL A 199 -31.03 2.75 29.16
N LEU A 200 -30.17 2.77 28.15
CA LEU A 200 -30.31 1.94 26.95
C LEU A 200 -30.33 0.45 27.31
N GLY A 201 -29.33 -0.02 28.07
CA GLY A 201 -29.20 -1.42 28.47
C GLY A 201 -30.36 -1.90 29.34
N SER A 202 -30.80 -1.07 30.28
CA SER A 202 -31.98 -1.36 31.12
C SER A 202 -33.26 -1.47 30.28
N THR A 203 -33.45 -0.57 29.31
CA THR A 203 -34.61 -0.57 28.40
C THR A 203 -34.62 -1.80 27.50
N ILE A 204 -33.47 -2.17 26.94
CA ILE A 204 -33.32 -3.39 26.13
C ILE A 204 -33.63 -4.62 26.99
N ALA A 205 -33.10 -4.70 28.20
CA ALA A 205 -33.30 -5.85 29.08
C ALA A 205 -34.76 -6.01 29.56
N LEU A 206 -35.53 -4.93 29.64
CA LEU A 206 -36.97 -4.98 29.94
C LEU A 206 -37.80 -5.55 28.78
N GLN A 207 -37.43 -5.25 27.53
CA GLN A 207 -38.19 -5.67 26.34
C GLN A 207 -37.29 -6.22 25.22
N PRO A 208 -36.51 -7.30 25.46
CA PRO A 208 -35.48 -7.75 24.52
C PRO A 208 -36.04 -8.25 23.19
N GLN A 209 -37.26 -8.81 23.19
CA GLN A 209 -37.93 -9.30 21.97
C GLN A 209 -38.22 -8.19 20.96
N ARG A 210 -38.63 -7.00 21.43
CA ARG A 210 -39.00 -5.87 20.55
C ARG A 210 -37.77 -5.31 19.86
N TRP A 211 -36.67 -5.15 20.59
CA TRP A 211 -35.39 -4.70 20.05
C TRP A 211 -34.84 -5.70 19.03
N LEU A 212 -34.93 -7.00 19.32
CA LEU A 212 -34.49 -8.05 18.40
C LEU A 212 -35.29 -8.04 17.08
N ILE A 213 -36.63 -7.94 17.15
CA ILE A 213 -37.48 -7.82 15.96
C ILE A 213 -37.14 -6.54 15.19
N GLY A 214 -36.96 -5.41 15.88
CA GLY A 214 -36.56 -4.14 15.25
C GLY A 214 -35.23 -4.24 14.50
N SER A 215 -34.20 -4.79 15.15
CA SER A 215 -32.89 -5.02 14.54
C SER A 215 -32.99 -5.96 13.33
N VAL A 216 -33.74 -7.06 13.41
CA VAL A 216 -33.94 -7.98 12.29
C VAL A 216 -34.64 -7.31 11.12
N MET A 217 -35.65 -6.47 11.36
CA MET A 217 -36.33 -5.71 10.31
C MET A 217 -35.39 -4.72 9.61
N ILE A 218 -34.51 -4.05 10.36
CA ILE A 218 -33.48 -3.17 9.79
C ILE A 218 -32.50 -3.98 8.94
N ILE A 219 -32.04 -5.14 9.42
CA ILE A 219 -31.16 -6.04 8.67
C ILE A 219 -31.82 -6.45 7.34
N LEU A 220 -33.09 -6.90 7.38
CA LEU A 220 -33.84 -7.29 6.19
C LEU A 220 -34.02 -6.14 5.19
N PHE A 221 -34.25 -4.92 5.69
CA PHE A 221 -34.34 -3.74 4.83
C PHE A 221 -33.01 -3.44 4.14
N CYS A 222 -31.89 -3.46 4.89
CA CYS A 222 -30.56 -3.23 4.33
C CYS A 222 -30.13 -4.31 3.34
N LEU A 223 -30.59 -5.56 3.51
CA LEU A 223 -30.36 -6.64 2.55
C LEU A 223 -30.95 -6.36 1.16
N GLY A 224 -32.03 -5.58 1.07
CA GLY A 224 -32.56 -5.11 -0.21
C GLY A 224 -31.54 -4.31 -1.03
N GLY A 225 -30.56 -3.69 -0.37
CA GLY A 225 -29.47 -2.96 -1.02
C GLY A 225 -28.56 -3.83 -1.90
N LEU A 226 -28.50 -5.14 -1.64
CA LEU A 226 -27.73 -6.09 -2.44
C LEU A 226 -28.24 -6.21 -3.89
N TYR A 227 -29.48 -5.80 -4.17
CA TYR A 227 -29.99 -5.75 -5.54
C TYR A 227 -29.19 -4.78 -6.43
N TRP A 228 -28.63 -3.71 -5.86
CA TRP A 228 -27.79 -2.74 -6.57
C TRP A 228 -26.29 -3.03 -6.42
N PHE A 229 -25.92 -4.23 -5.97
CA PHE A 229 -24.53 -4.60 -5.83
C PHE A 229 -23.83 -4.55 -7.19
N ARG A 230 -22.75 -3.76 -7.26
CA ARG A 230 -21.88 -3.67 -8.43
C ARG A 230 -20.42 -3.83 -8.01
N GLN A 231 -19.73 -4.74 -8.68
CA GLN A 231 -18.28 -4.90 -8.57
C GLN A 231 -17.61 -4.08 -9.67
N GLU A 232 -16.58 -3.30 -9.33
CA GLU A 232 -15.75 -2.62 -10.33
C GLU A 232 -14.61 -3.56 -10.74
N LYS A 233 -14.47 -3.77 -12.06
CA LYS A 233 -13.46 -4.64 -12.64
C LYS A 233 -12.46 -3.86 -13.49
N SER A 234 -12.60 -2.56 -13.69
CA SER A 234 -11.63 -1.81 -14.50
C SER A 234 -10.35 -1.50 -13.72
N PRO A 235 -9.16 -1.93 -14.19
CA PRO A 235 -7.90 -1.63 -13.50
C PRO A 235 -7.61 -0.12 -13.43
N LEU A 236 -7.97 0.65 -14.47
CA LEU A 236 -7.81 2.11 -14.48
C LEU A 236 -8.59 2.78 -13.36
N LYS A 237 -9.80 2.29 -13.07
CA LYS A 237 -10.68 2.86 -12.07
C LYS A 237 -10.38 2.37 -10.66
N LEU A 238 -9.72 1.22 -10.50
CA LEU A 238 -9.40 0.67 -9.18
C LEU A 238 -8.06 1.18 -8.64
N TRP A 239 -7.03 1.15 -9.48
CA TRP A 239 -5.64 1.22 -9.01
C TRP A 239 -4.94 2.54 -9.32
N ILE A 240 -5.46 3.33 -10.25
CA ILE A 240 -4.81 4.56 -10.72
C ILE A 240 -5.64 5.78 -10.29
N PRO A 241 -4.99 6.87 -9.84
CA PRO A 241 -5.69 8.12 -9.57
C PRO A 241 -6.44 8.62 -10.82
N PRO A 242 -7.74 8.97 -10.71
CA PRO A 242 -8.58 9.30 -11.87
C PRO A 242 -8.13 10.58 -12.59
N ASN A 243 -7.53 11.52 -11.85
CA ASN A 243 -7.05 12.80 -12.39
C ASN A 243 -5.59 12.75 -12.87
N SER A 244 -5.02 11.56 -13.06
CA SER A 244 -3.63 11.43 -13.51
C SER A 244 -3.51 11.57 -15.03
N ASP A 245 -2.37 12.13 -15.49
CA ASP A 245 -2.04 12.24 -16.92
C ASP A 245 -2.20 10.88 -17.63
N PHE A 246 -1.83 9.78 -16.98
CA PHE A 246 -1.92 8.44 -17.58
C PHE A 246 -3.36 8.02 -17.88
N VAL A 247 -4.33 8.32 -17.00
CA VAL A 247 -5.74 8.00 -17.25
C VAL A 247 -6.26 8.84 -18.42
N HIS A 248 -5.99 10.15 -18.43
CA HIS A 248 -6.37 11.04 -19.52
C HIS A 248 -5.78 10.58 -20.87
N ASP A 249 -4.48 10.29 -20.91
CA ASP A 249 -3.78 9.82 -22.09
C ASP A 249 -4.35 8.48 -22.60
N THR A 250 -4.70 7.59 -21.68
CA THR A 250 -5.28 6.28 -22.02
C THR A 250 -6.71 6.41 -22.53
N GLU A 251 -7.55 7.23 -21.90
CA GLU A 251 -8.93 7.49 -22.37
C GLU A 251 -8.94 8.18 -23.74
N TRP A 252 -8.03 9.12 -23.96
CA TRP A 252 -7.82 9.75 -25.27
C TRP A 252 -7.39 8.70 -26.31
N PHE A 253 -6.45 7.83 -25.97
CA PHE A 253 -6.01 6.73 -26.86
C PHE A 253 -7.17 5.79 -27.22
N LEU A 254 -7.91 5.31 -26.21
CA LEU A 254 -9.01 4.34 -26.39
C LEU A 254 -10.15 4.92 -27.23
N SER A 255 -10.48 6.20 -27.04
CA SER A 255 -11.57 6.87 -27.78
C SER A 255 -11.22 7.18 -29.23
N ASN A 256 -9.95 7.47 -29.54
CA ASN A 256 -9.54 7.90 -30.89
C ASN A 256 -8.99 6.77 -31.78
N PHE A 257 -8.32 5.74 -31.23
CA PHE A 257 -7.73 4.68 -32.06
C PHE A 257 -8.75 3.66 -32.60
N GLY A 258 -9.87 3.44 -31.89
CA GLY A 258 -10.94 2.49 -32.22
C GLY A 258 -10.53 1.00 -32.18
N GLU A 259 -9.33 0.68 -32.67
CA GLU A 259 -8.76 -0.67 -32.73
C GLU A 259 -7.31 -0.66 -32.23
N GLY A 260 -6.99 -1.63 -31.37
CA GLY A 260 -5.67 -1.92 -30.85
C GLY A 260 -5.22 -3.35 -31.13
N GLN A 261 -4.03 -3.65 -30.63
CA GLN A 261 -3.40 -4.96 -30.73
C GLN A 261 -3.12 -5.53 -29.35
N ARG A 262 -3.19 -6.85 -29.24
CA ARG A 262 -2.90 -7.60 -28.02
C ARG A 262 -2.05 -8.81 -28.36
N ILE A 263 -0.96 -8.99 -27.63
CA ILE A 263 0.10 -9.95 -27.98
C ILE A 263 -0.05 -11.20 -27.11
N GLN A 264 0.00 -12.37 -27.74
CA GLN A 264 0.17 -13.66 -27.05
C GLN A 264 1.55 -14.21 -27.40
N ASN A 265 2.29 -14.71 -26.42
CA ASN A 265 3.67 -15.14 -26.64
C ASN A 265 3.86 -16.61 -26.27
N ILE A 266 4.70 -17.27 -27.06
CA ILE A 266 5.21 -18.62 -26.81
C ILE A 266 6.73 -18.54 -26.84
N ILE A 267 7.40 -19.11 -25.84
CA ILE A 267 8.84 -19.30 -25.80
C ILE A 267 9.11 -20.82 -25.75
N LEU A 268 9.85 -21.31 -26.73
CA LEU A 268 10.38 -22.67 -26.76
C LEU A 268 11.87 -22.61 -26.46
N THR A 269 12.33 -23.39 -25.48
CA THR A 269 13.73 -23.45 -25.05
C THR A 269 14.32 -24.83 -25.28
N GLY A 270 15.61 -24.90 -25.57
CA GLY A 270 16.36 -26.14 -25.74
C GLY A 270 17.87 -25.90 -25.69
N ASN A 271 18.67 -26.97 -25.83
CA ASN A 271 20.13 -26.87 -25.88
C ASN A 271 20.59 -26.10 -27.13
N ASP A 272 20.00 -26.43 -28.28
CA ASP A 272 20.14 -25.66 -29.51
C ASP A 272 18.84 -25.73 -30.32
N VAL A 273 18.06 -24.66 -30.26
CA VAL A 273 16.72 -24.58 -30.87
C VAL A 273 16.74 -24.46 -32.40
N LEU A 274 17.92 -24.28 -33.01
CA LEU A 274 18.06 -24.16 -34.47
C LEU A 274 18.16 -25.52 -35.19
N GLN A 275 17.88 -26.61 -34.48
CA GLN A 275 17.81 -27.94 -35.10
C GLN A 275 16.49 -28.13 -35.88
N PRO A 276 16.52 -28.82 -37.04
CA PRO A 276 15.33 -29.06 -37.86
C PRO A 276 14.19 -29.70 -37.07
N GLU A 277 14.49 -30.71 -36.25
CA GLU A 277 13.51 -31.45 -35.45
C GLU A 277 12.73 -30.54 -34.49
N ILE A 278 13.43 -29.61 -33.82
CA ILE A 278 12.84 -28.66 -32.88
C ILE A 278 11.96 -27.64 -33.61
N LEU A 279 12.41 -27.15 -34.77
CA LEU A 279 11.63 -26.22 -35.59
C LEU A 279 10.35 -26.87 -36.14
N VAL A 280 10.40 -28.16 -36.51
CA VAL A 280 9.20 -28.92 -36.89
C VAL A 280 8.24 -29.02 -35.70
N LYS A 281 8.74 -29.31 -34.49
CA LYS A 281 7.91 -29.32 -33.28
C LYS A 281 7.30 -27.96 -32.95
N LEU A 282 8.06 -26.88 -33.09
CA LEU A 282 7.52 -25.52 -32.94
C LEU A 282 6.39 -25.25 -33.95
N ASN A 283 6.55 -25.71 -35.19
CA ASN A 283 5.53 -25.56 -36.23
C ASN A 283 4.28 -26.41 -35.96
N GLU A 284 4.43 -27.64 -35.47
CA GLU A 284 3.29 -28.47 -35.03
C GLU A 284 2.47 -27.75 -33.95
N ILE A 285 3.12 -27.21 -32.92
CA ILE A 285 2.46 -26.46 -31.83
C ILE A 285 1.77 -25.21 -32.40
N THR A 286 2.45 -24.48 -33.29
CA THR A 286 1.92 -23.27 -33.94
C THR A 286 0.66 -23.59 -34.77
N LYS A 287 0.67 -24.67 -35.54
CA LYS A 287 -0.49 -25.14 -36.33
C LYS A 287 -1.66 -25.54 -35.43
N ARG A 288 -1.40 -26.23 -34.31
CA ARG A 288 -2.46 -26.57 -33.34
C ARG A 288 -3.16 -25.33 -32.80
N VAL A 289 -2.40 -24.31 -32.41
CA VAL A 289 -2.94 -23.02 -31.93
C VAL A 289 -3.80 -22.33 -32.99
N ILE A 290 -3.36 -22.34 -34.25
CA ILE A 290 -4.10 -21.74 -35.38
C ILE A 290 -5.43 -22.49 -35.63
N LEU A 291 -5.44 -23.81 -35.44
CA LEU A 291 -6.61 -24.67 -35.62
C LEU A 291 -7.55 -24.71 -34.41
N THR A 292 -7.21 -24.05 -33.31
CA THR A 292 -8.05 -24.03 -32.10
C THR A 292 -9.38 -23.33 -32.37
N GLU A 293 -10.48 -24.05 -32.11
CA GLU A 293 -11.85 -23.53 -32.18
C GLU A 293 -12.51 -23.54 -30.79
N VAL A 294 -13.16 -22.44 -30.42
CA VAL A 294 -13.82 -22.27 -29.12
C VAL A 294 -15.30 -21.94 -29.34
N PRO A 295 -16.24 -22.50 -28.54
CA PRO A 295 -17.66 -22.17 -28.67
C PRO A 295 -17.95 -20.68 -28.39
N GLY A 296 -18.51 -19.98 -29.38
CA GLY A 296 -19.00 -18.60 -29.27
C GLY A 296 -20.52 -18.51 -29.05
N LYS A 297 -21.06 -17.28 -29.04
CA LYS A 297 -22.51 -17.03 -28.82
C LYS A 297 -23.41 -17.55 -29.95
N ARG A 298 -22.89 -17.68 -31.18
CA ARG A 298 -23.65 -18.12 -32.38
C ARG A 298 -22.86 -19.05 -33.31
N THR A 299 -21.54 -18.91 -33.37
CA THR A 299 -20.62 -19.72 -34.17
C THR A 299 -19.39 -20.09 -33.33
N PHE A 300 -18.60 -21.06 -33.79
CA PHE A 300 -17.25 -21.27 -33.25
C PHE A 300 -16.36 -20.07 -33.57
N ILE A 301 -15.49 -19.73 -32.63
CA ILE A 301 -14.50 -18.66 -32.73
C ILE A 301 -13.16 -19.32 -33.05
N SER A 302 -12.60 -19.00 -34.21
CA SER A 302 -11.29 -19.46 -34.67
C SER A 302 -10.23 -18.36 -34.53
N TRP A 303 -8.96 -18.72 -34.71
CA TRP A 303 -7.88 -17.73 -34.81
C TRP A 303 -8.16 -16.66 -35.87
N THR A 304 -8.75 -17.06 -37.01
CA THR A 304 -9.00 -16.15 -38.14
C THR A 304 -10.07 -15.09 -37.86
N ASP A 305 -10.87 -15.27 -36.80
CA ASP A 305 -11.90 -14.31 -36.39
C ASP A 305 -11.32 -13.23 -35.49
N VAL A 306 -10.35 -13.58 -34.64
CA VAL A 306 -9.79 -12.69 -33.61
C VAL A 306 -8.42 -12.08 -33.97
N CYS A 307 -7.73 -12.62 -34.98
CA CYS A 307 -6.39 -12.16 -35.34
C CYS A 307 -6.39 -10.75 -35.97
N LEU A 308 -5.26 -10.07 -35.82
CA LEU A 308 -4.95 -8.88 -36.60
C LEU A 308 -4.58 -9.32 -38.03
N LYS A 309 -5.30 -8.80 -39.04
CA LYS A 309 -5.11 -9.19 -40.45
C LYS A 309 -4.28 -8.17 -41.21
N ILE A 310 -3.25 -8.62 -41.92
CA ILE A 310 -2.37 -7.81 -42.77
C ILE A 310 -2.26 -8.41 -44.20
N PRO A 311 -1.98 -7.61 -45.24
CA PRO A 311 -1.75 -8.13 -46.59
C PRO A 311 -0.56 -9.12 -46.63
N SER A 312 -0.68 -10.20 -47.41
CA SER A 312 0.35 -11.24 -47.55
C SER A 312 0.60 -11.60 -49.02
N ILE A 313 1.85 -11.94 -49.35
CA ILE A 313 2.34 -12.11 -50.73
C ILE A 313 2.32 -13.58 -51.18
N THR A 314 2.34 -14.54 -50.27
CA THR A 314 2.54 -15.97 -50.55
C THR A 314 1.41 -16.64 -51.34
N SER A 315 0.18 -16.10 -51.31
CA SER A 315 -0.94 -16.71 -52.04
C SER A 315 -0.89 -16.52 -53.56
N HIS A 316 -0.22 -15.50 -54.08
CA HIS A 316 -0.19 -15.24 -55.53
C HIS A 316 0.81 -16.13 -56.27
N ILE A 317 1.83 -16.63 -55.58
CA ILE A 317 2.86 -17.47 -56.19
C ILE A 317 2.34 -18.91 -56.44
N ARG A 318 1.41 -19.41 -55.60
CA ARG A 318 0.86 -20.78 -55.74
C ARG A 318 -0.23 -20.95 -56.82
N LYS A 319 -0.88 -19.87 -57.28
CA LYS A 319 -1.99 -19.98 -58.26
C LYS A 319 -1.55 -20.12 -59.74
N LYS A 320 -0.25 -20.08 -60.05
CA LYS A 320 0.28 -20.18 -61.41
C LYS A 320 1.01 -21.50 -61.71
N ARG A 321 0.62 -22.61 -61.07
CA ARG A 321 1.00 -23.98 -61.50
C ARG A 321 -0.23 -24.69 -62.09
N SER A 322 -0.52 -24.40 -63.36
CA SER A 322 -1.47 -25.16 -64.19
C SER A 322 -1.04 -25.10 -65.64
N THR A 323 -0.38 -26.19 -66.08
CA THR A 323 -0.36 -26.77 -67.45
C THR A 323 -0.42 -25.84 -68.65
N ASP A 324 0.74 -25.35 -69.09
CA ASP A 324 1.05 -25.23 -70.52
C ASP A 324 2.58 -25.24 -70.72
N PRO A 325 3.16 -26.09 -71.59
CA PRO A 325 4.60 -26.15 -71.80
C PRO A 325 4.97 -25.33 -73.04
N LEU A 326 5.03 -24.00 -72.93
CA LEU A 326 5.73 -23.10 -73.86
C LEU A 326 5.79 -21.69 -73.28
N GLU A 327 7.02 -21.20 -73.12
CA GLU A 327 7.45 -19.80 -72.91
C GLU A 327 6.97 -19.08 -71.63
N ASP A 328 7.83 -19.07 -70.60
CA ASP A 328 8.43 -17.83 -70.05
C ASP A 328 9.38 -18.18 -68.88
N ASP A 329 10.66 -18.34 -69.19
CA ASP A 329 11.79 -18.41 -68.24
C ASP A 329 12.08 -17.02 -67.63
N PHE A 330 11.11 -16.42 -66.92
CA PHE A 330 11.29 -15.07 -66.34
C PHE A 330 11.48 -15.05 -64.81
N PHE A 331 11.44 -16.20 -64.12
CA PHE A 331 11.54 -16.23 -62.64
C PHE A 331 12.46 -17.30 -62.05
N GLU A 332 13.37 -17.91 -62.83
CA GLU A 332 14.37 -18.87 -62.31
C GLU A 332 15.79 -18.30 -62.09
N GLU A 333 15.96 -16.98 -62.02
CA GLU A 333 17.18 -16.39 -61.45
C GLU A 333 16.86 -15.65 -60.15
N GLU A 334 17.41 -16.14 -59.04
CA GLU A 334 17.42 -15.48 -57.73
C GLU A 334 17.88 -14.02 -57.85
N PRO A 335 17.06 -13.00 -57.52
CA PRO A 335 17.51 -11.62 -57.51
C PRO A 335 17.84 -11.15 -56.08
N ALA A 336 18.19 -12.05 -55.15
CA ALA A 336 18.45 -11.65 -53.76
C ALA A 336 19.75 -10.84 -53.58
N ALA A 337 20.71 -10.97 -54.50
CA ALA A 337 22.03 -10.33 -54.38
C ALA A 337 22.17 -8.97 -55.12
N LYS A 338 21.24 -8.58 -56.00
CA LYS A 338 21.34 -7.33 -56.81
C LYS A 338 20.30 -6.24 -56.47
N LEU A 339 19.32 -6.52 -55.61
CA LEU A 339 18.21 -5.60 -55.32
C LEU A 339 18.51 -4.48 -54.30
N ASN A 340 19.74 -4.40 -53.78
CA ASN A 340 20.16 -3.27 -52.95
C ASN A 340 20.65 -2.06 -53.77
N GLU A 341 20.76 -2.19 -55.11
CA GLU A 341 21.33 -1.16 -56.00
C GLU A 341 20.32 -0.53 -56.98
N THR A 342 19.05 -0.94 -56.99
CA THR A 342 18.07 -0.37 -57.93
C THR A 342 17.39 0.88 -57.36
N GLU A 343 17.48 1.99 -58.10
CA GLU A 343 16.81 3.28 -57.86
C GLU A 343 15.28 3.20 -57.99
N PHE A 344 14.76 2.09 -58.53
CA PHE A 344 13.35 1.89 -58.83
C PHE A 344 12.53 1.44 -57.60
N GLU A 345 11.76 2.36 -57.03
CA GLU A 345 10.69 2.07 -56.06
C GLU A 345 9.33 1.97 -56.76
N PRO A 346 8.65 0.81 -56.76
CA PRO A 346 7.38 0.60 -57.46
C PRO A 346 6.27 1.59 -57.03
N ALA A 347 6.18 1.91 -55.74
CA ALA A 347 5.16 2.84 -55.27
C ALA A 347 5.31 4.25 -55.90
N VAL A 348 6.53 4.65 -56.25
CA VAL A 348 6.86 5.96 -56.85
C VAL A 348 6.84 5.93 -58.38
N HIS A 349 7.48 4.91 -58.98
CA HIS A 349 7.79 4.90 -60.42
C HIS A 349 6.80 4.09 -61.27
N ALA A 350 6.08 3.12 -60.69
CA ALA A 350 5.09 2.34 -61.43
C ALA A 350 3.78 3.13 -61.60
N ASP A 351 3.04 2.83 -62.67
CA ASP A 351 1.70 3.38 -62.84
C ASP A 351 0.81 3.00 -61.64
N ALA A 352 0.13 3.99 -61.08
CA ALA A 352 -0.63 3.82 -59.86
C ALA A 352 -1.76 2.80 -60.04
N LYS A 353 -2.41 2.72 -61.21
CA LYS A 353 -3.48 1.74 -61.42
C LYS A 353 -2.93 0.33 -61.43
N LEU A 354 -1.79 0.11 -62.10
CA LEU A 354 -1.15 -1.20 -62.15
C LEU A 354 -0.69 -1.65 -60.75
N TYR A 355 0.08 -0.81 -60.06
CA TYR A 355 0.62 -1.14 -58.74
C TYR A 355 -0.50 -1.37 -57.71
N CYS A 356 -1.51 -0.50 -57.66
CA CYS A 356 -2.60 -0.62 -56.70
C CYS A 356 -3.52 -1.80 -57.00
N SER A 357 -3.73 -2.16 -58.27
CA SER A 357 -4.48 -3.38 -58.62
C SER A 357 -3.82 -4.65 -58.07
N ILE A 358 -2.49 -4.69 -58.06
CA ILE A 358 -1.72 -5.80 -57.48
C ILE A 358 -1.87 -5.77 -55.96
N TYR A 359 -1.66 -4.61 -55.32
CA TYR A 359 -1.77 -4.48 -53.87
C TYR A 359 -3.16 -4.84 -53.34
N ASP A 360 -4.23 -4.31 -53.94
CA ASP A 360 -5.61 -4.57 -53.52
C ASP A 360 -6.03 -6.03 -53.76
N SER A 361 -5.34 -6.74 -54.66
CA SER A 361 -5.55 -8.17 -54.90
C SER A 361 -4.86 -9.09 -53.90
N LEU A 362 -3.98 -8.56 -53.04
CA LEU A 362 -3.27 -9.35 -52.03
C LEU A 362 -4.24 -9.87 -50.96
N PRO A 363 -4.25 -11.18 -50.66
CA PRO A 363 -5.07 -11.69 -49.58
C PRO A 363 -4.58 -11.20 -48.23
N ARG A 364 -5.52 -11.05 -47.30
CA ARG A 364 -5.22 -10.67 -45.92
C ARG A 364 -5.04 -11.91 -45.06
N ALA A 365 -3.88 -12.05 -44.42
CA ALA A 365 -3.53 -13.15 -43.53
C ALA A 365 -3.39 -12.66 -42.08
N CYS A 366 -3.53 -13.57 -41.12
CA CYS A 366 -3.32 -13.26 -39.72
C CYS A 366 -1.84 -12.97 -39.42
N PHE A 367 -1.57 -11.94 -38.63
CA PHE A 367 -0.22 -11.54 -38.30
C PHE A 367 0.36 -12.38 -37.16
N VAL A 368 1.41 -13.14 -37.49
CA VAL A 368 2.20 -13.95 -36.56
C VAL A 368 3.67 -13.63 -36.79
N LEU A 369 4.38 -13.27 -35.73
CA LEU A 369 5.83 -13.07 -35.75
C LEU A 369 6.50 -14.36 -35.27
N SER A 370 7.11 -15.09 -36.19
CA SER A 370 7.84 -16.33 -35.91
C SER A 370 9.03 -16.48 -36.84
N ILE A 371 10.05 -17.23 -36.41
CA ILE A 371 11.16 -17.62 -37.28
C ILE A 371 10.71 -18.62 -38.36
N LEU A 372 9.60 -19.33 -38.12
CA LEU A 372 8.98 -20.27 -39.06
C LEU A 372 8.56 -19.62 -40.38
N ASP A 373 8.44 -18.29 -40.39
CA ASP A 373 8.17 -17.48 -41.57
C ASP A 373 9.22 -17.67 -42.69
N LEU A 374 10.47 -17.98 -42.32
CA LEU A 374 11.55 -18.28 -43.28
C LEU A 374 11.27 -19.51 -44.16
N TRP A 375 10.35 -20.38 -43.73
CA TRP A 375 9.93 -21.59 -44.45
C TRP A 375 8.42 -21.59 -44.71
N GLU A 376 7.76 -20.42 -44.66
CA GLU A 376 6.33 -20.26 -44.93
C GLU A 376 5.44 -21.21 -44.08
N TYR A 377 5.90 -21.56 -42.87
CA TYR A 377 5.22 -22.51 -41.98
C TYR A 377 5.04 -23.92 -42.58
N ASP A 378 5.86 -24.30 -43.57
CA ASP A 378 5.86 -25.63 -44.20
C ASP A 378 6.79 -26.61 -43.44
N SER A 379 6.22 -27.68 -42.89
CA SER A 379 6.97 -28.66 -42.09
C SER A 379 7.92 -29.49 -42.96
N ASP A 380 7.49 -29.86 -44.17
CA ASP A 380 8.26 -30.72 -45.07
C ASP A 380 9.50 -30.00 -45.62
N GLN A 381 9.42 -28.67 -45.74
CA GLN A 381 10.57 -27.86 -46.10
C GLN A 381 11.59 -27.77 -44.98
N ILE A 382 11.16 -27.66 -43.72
CA ILE A 382 12.05 -27.56 -42.56
C ILE A 382 12.78 -28.89 -42.35
N GLU A 383 12.09 -30.02 -42.46
CA GLU A 383 12.65 -31.36 -42.22
C GLU A 383 13.75 -31.73 -43.23
N LYS A 384 13.68 -31.22 -44.46
CA LYS A 384 14.68 -31.47 -45.52
C LYS A 384 15.97 -30.66 -45.36
N GLN A 385 16.01 -29.67 -44.48
CA GLN A 385 17.16 -28.76 -44.33
C GLN A 385 18.19 -29.33 -43.35
N THR A 386 19.47 -29.12 -43.63
CA THR A 386 20.50 -29.35 -42.62
C THR A 386 20.56 -28.19 -41.64
N LYS A 387 21.16 -28.40 -40.47
CA LYS A 387 21.41 -27.33 -39.50
C LYS A 387 22.20 -26.15 -40.09
N GLU A 388 23.18 -26.43 -40.95
CA GLU A 388 23.99 -25.37 -41.59
C GLU A 388 23.16 -24.56 -42.59
N ASP A 389 22.22 -25.20 -43.30
CA ASP A 389 21.29 -24.49 -44.20
C ASP A 389 20.38 -23.54 -43.41
N ILE A 390 19.87 -24.00 -42.27
CA ILE A 390 19.06 -23.20 -41.34
C ILE A 390 19.87 -21.98 -40.86
N ILE A 391 21.09 -22.21 -40.38
CA ILE A 391 21.99 -21.15 -39.92
C ILE A 391 22.27 -20.15 -41.05
N THR A 392 22.56 -20.64 -42.26
CA THR A 392 22.81 -19.79 -43.43
C THR A 392 21.59 -18.92 -43.75
N LYS A 393 20.38 -19.50 -43.73
CA LYS A 393 19.15 -18.78 -44.03
C LYS A 393 18.86 -17.69 -43.00
N ILE A 394 19.04 -17.97 -41.70
CA ILE A 394 18.82 -17.01 -40.61
C ILE A 394 19.75 -15.79 -40.71
N ASN A 395 21.01 -16.01 -41.11
CA ASN A 395 21.99 -14.92 -41.21
C ASN A 395 21.88 -14.12 -42.53
N THR A 396 21.33 -14.70 -43.59
CA THR A 396 21.27 -14.08 -44.94
C THR A 396 19.94 -13.39 -45.22
N VAL A 397 18.82 -14.00 -44.81
CA VAL A 397 17.47 -13.50 -45.13
C VAL A 397 17.08 -12.37 -44.18
N LYS A 398 16.84 -11.18 -44.76
CA LYS A 398 16.42 -9.97 -44.03
C LYS A 398 14.98 -9.55 -44.31
N ILE A 399 14.30 -10.23 -45.22
CA ILE A 399 12.95 -9.92 -45.68
C ILE A 399 12.07 -11.13 -45.39
N SER A 400 10.90 -10.88 -44.82
CA SER A 400 9.88 -11.90 -44.60
C SER A 400 9.37 -12.45 -45.93
N PRO A 401 9.41 -13.78 -46.16
CA PRO A 401 8.86 -14.40 -47.37
C PRO A 401 7.33 -14.23 -47.48
N THR A 402 6.61 -14.26 -46.34
CA THR A 402 5.14 -14.17 -46.36
C THR A 402 4.63 -12.73 -46.39
N LEU A 403 5.35 -11.78 -45.78
CA LEU A 403 4.94 -10.38 -45.67
C LEU A 403 5.63 -9.46 -46.68
N GLY A 404 6.80 -9.84 -47.21
CA GLY A 404 7.60 -9.03 -48.13
C GLY A 404 8.28 -7.81 -47.52
N HIS A 405 8.18 -7.63 -46.20
CA HIS A 405 8.77 -6.52 -45.47
C HIS A 405 10.10 -6.91 -44.79
N PRO A 406 11.03 -5.96 -44.61
CA PRO A 406 12.22 -6.19 -43.80
C PRO A 406 11.85 -6.60 -42.38
N MET A 407 12.40 -7.72 -41.90
CA MET A 407 12.15 -8.27 -40.56
C MET A 407 13.46 -8.70 -39.92
N ASN A 408 13.63 -8.38 -38.64
CA ASN A 408 14.82 -8.78 -37.89
C ASN A 408 14.56 -10.09 -37.14
N PHE A 409 14.88 -11.23 -37.78
CA PHE A 409 14.70 -12.56 -37.18
C PHE A 409 15.55 -12.80 -35.92
N THR A 410 16.66 -12.06 -35.78
CA THR A 410 17.51 -12.09 -34.57
C THR A 410 16.71 -11.77 -33.30
N ASP A 411 15.67 -10.92 -33.40
CA ASP A 411 14.87 -10.45 -32.27
C ASP A 411 13.95 -11.53 -31.68
N LEU A 412 13.78 -12.63 -32.41
CA LEU A 412 13.00 -13.79 -32.01
C LEU A 412 13.85 -14.88 -31.34
N LEU A 413 15.18 -14.74 -31.34
CA LEU A 413 16.12 -15.70 -30.75
C LEU A 413 16.67 -15.20 -29.40
N GLY A 414 16.81 -16.11 -28.44
CA GLY A 414 17.35 -15.86 -27.09
C GLY A 414 18.63 -16.64 -26.83
N GLU A 415 19.53 -16.06 -26.02
CA GLU A 415 20.89 -16.54 -25.75
C GLU A 415 21.62 -17.02 -27.03
N ILE A 416 21.82 -16.09 -27.95
CA ILE A 416 22.46 -16.34 -29.24
C ILE A 416 23.98 -16.51 -29.05
N THR A 417 24.55 -17.59 -29.58
CA THR A 417 26.00 -17.74 -29.72
C THR A 417 26.44 -17.30 -31.11
N ARG A 418 27.54 -16.55 -31.18
CA ARG A 418 28.12 -16.06 -32.43
C ARG A 418 29.53 -16.60 -32.59
N ASP A 419 29.93 -16.86 -33.82
CA ASP A 419 31.32 -17.16 -34.14
C ASP A 419 32.19 -15.89 -34.12
N GLU A 420 33.50 -16.04 -34.36
CA GLU A 420 34.46 -14.94 -34.41
C GLU A 420 34.14 -13.89 -35.51
N SER A 421 33.33 -14.26 -36.51
CA SER A 421 32.88 -13.37 -37.59
C SER A 421 31.57 -12.64 -37.27
N GLY A 422 30.94 -12.94 -36.12
CA GLY A 422 29.66 -12.38 -35.71
C GLY A 422 28.43 -13.10 -36.28
N ARG A 423 28.62 -14.22 -37.00
CA ARG A 423 27.54 -15.07 -37.54
C ARG A 423 26.89 -15.86 -36.42
N ILE A 424 25.56 -15.94 -36.41
CA ILE A 424 24.79 -16.71 -35.43
C ILE A 424 25.00 -18.20 -35.70
N VAL A 425 25.40 -18.98 -34.69
CA VAL A 425 25.71 -20.42 -34.83
C VAL A 425 24.72 -21.30 -34.06
N SER A 426 24.28 -20.84 -32.88
CA SER A 426 23.22 -21.50 -32.10
C SER A 426 22.40 -20.49 -31.31
N ALA A 427 21.24 -20.93 -30.84
CA ALA A 427 20.42 -20.19 -29.90
C ALA A 427 19.79 -21.18 -28.91
N LYS A 428 19.41 -20.71 -27.72
CA LYS A 428 18.77 -21.57 -26.71
C LYS A 428 17.27 -21.35 -26.57
N ALA A 429 16.74 -20.26 -27.11
CA ALA A 429 15.32 -19.96 -27.05
C ALA A 429 14.80 -19.36 -28.36
N ILE A 430 13.55 -19.69 -28.71
CA ILE A 430 12.80 -19.08 -29.81
C ILE A 430 11.50 -18.52 -29.24
N LYS A 431 11.17 -17.29 -29.64
CA LYS A 431 9.90 -16.63 -29.31
C LYS A 431 9.01 -16.55 -30.54
N THR A 432 7.75 -16.94 -30.40
CA THR A 432 6.68 -16.74 -31.39
C THR A 432 5.58 -15.86 -30.80
N GLN A 433 5.10 -14.88 -31.56
CA GLN A 433 4.12 -13.90 -31.11
C GLN A 433 2.87 -13.91 -32.01
N PHE A 434 1.69 -14.02 -31.40
CA PHE A 434 0.40 -13.96 -32.07
C PHE A 434 -0.26 -12.61 -31.80
N MET A 435 -0.68 -11.92 -32.86
CA MET A 435 -1.30 -10.60 -32.76
C MET A 435 -2.82 -10.69 -32.83
N VAL A 436 -3.48 -10.46 -31.69
CA VAL A 436 -4.94 -10.42 -31.56
C VAL A 436 -5.43 -9.00 -31.77
N ARG A 437 -6.52 -8.84 -32.53
CA ARG A 437 -7.20 -7.56 -32.73
C ARG A 437 -8.11 -7.26 -31.55
N VAL A 438 -8.02 -6.03 -31.05
CA VAL A 438 -8.90 -5.54 -29.99
C VAL A 438 -9.69 -4.35 -30.51
N ASN A 439 -11.01 -4.39 -30.40
CA ASN A 439 -11.86 -3.24 -30.73
C ASN A 439 -12.23 -2.52 -29.44
N PHE A 440 -11.68 -1.31 -29.24
CA PHE A 440 -11.86 -0.52 -28.02
C PHE A 440 -13.29 -0.06 -27.78
N SER A 441 -14.09 0.15 -28.84
CA SER A 441 -15.50 0.57 -28.71
C SER A 441 -16.43 -0.52 -28.19
N ASN A 442 -16.05 -1.79 -28.37
CA ASN A 442 -16.85 -2.95 -27.97
C ASN A 442 -16.35 -3.62 -26.67
N ILE A 443 -15.49 -2.94 -25.91
CA ILE A 443 -14.93 -3.49 -24.67
C ILE A 443 -15.89 -3.24 -23.53
N ASP A 444 -16.33 -4.35 -22.92
CA ASP A 444 -17.06 -4.32 -21.67
C ASP A 444 -16.33 -5.21 -20.65
N MET A 445 -15.60 -4.56 -19.74
CA MET A 445 -14.81 -5.23 -18.70
C MET A 445 -15.68 -5.87 -17.61
N ASP A 446 -17.00 -5.59 -17.57
CA ASP A 446 -17.91 -6.13 -16.56
C ASP A 446 -18.45 -7.51 -16.96
N THR A 447 -18.42 -7.87 -18.25
CA THR A 447 -19.20 -9.01 -18.80
C THR A 447 -18.48 -10.35 -18.89
N PHE A 448 -17.13 -10.41 -18.86
CA PHE A 448 -16.40 -11.69 -18.95
C PHE A 448 -14.92 -11.61 -18.51
N GLY A 449 -14.50 -12.50 -17.59
CA GLY A 449 -13.14 -12.52 -17.03
C GLY A 449 -12.85 -11.29 -16.16
N ASN A 450 -11.70 -11.25 -15.49
CA ASN A 450 -11.21 -10.07 -14.75
C ASN A 450 -11.92 -9.72 -13.41
N ASP A 451 -12.28 -10.70 -12.59
CA ASP A 451 -12.93 -10.42 -11.29
C ASP A 451 -12.00 -9.70 -10.28
N ALA A 452 -10.67 -9.80 -10.46
CA ALA A 452 -9.69 -9.04 -9.67
C ALA A 452 -9.42 -7.61 -10.20
N GLY A 453 -9.97 -7.23 -11.35
CA GLY A 453 -9.75 -5.91 -11.93
C GLY A 453 -8.28 -5.58 -12.23
N THR A 454 -7.55 -6.56 -12.77
CA THR A 454 -6.12 -6.52 -13.09
C THR A 454 -5.82 -6.90 -14.54
N ALA A 455 -6.83 -7.30 -15.32
CA ALA A 455 -6.67 -7.74 -16.71
C ALA A 455 -6.62 -6.57 -17.70
N ASP A 456 -5.89 -6.78 -18.79
CA ASP A 456 -5.85 -5.88 -19.93
C ASP A 456 -7.15 -5.86 -20.72
N TRP A 457 -7.44 -4.74 -21.41
CA TRP A 457 -8.63 -4.59 -22.26
C TRP A 457 -8.67 -5.59 -23.42
N ALA A 458 -9.80 -6.28 -23.58
CA ALA A 458 -10.05 -7.21 -24.67
C ALA A 458 -11.56 -7.36 -24.92
N THR A 459 -11.92 -7.78 -26.14
CA THR A 459 -13.30 -8.16 -26.47
C THR A 459 -13.62 -9.55 -25.91
N GLU A 460 -14.91 -9.83 -25.67
CA GLU A 460 -15.36 -11.13 -25.14
C GLU A 460 -14.89 -12.32 -26.02
N GLU A 461 -14.89 -12.15 -27.34
CA GLU A 461 -14.45 -13.18 -28.29
C GLU A 461 -12.94 -13.45 -28.19
N ALA A 462 -12.12 -12.39 -28.08
CA ALA A 462 -10.68 -12.53 -27.87
C ALA A 462 -10.38 -13.24 -26.56
N LEU A 463 -11.07 -12.87 -25.47
CA LEU A 463 -10.90 -13.52 -24.17
C LEU A 463 -11.26 -15.01 -24.21
N LYS A 464 -12.32 -15.39 -24.94
CA LYS A 464 -12.71 -16.80 -25.13
C LYS A 464 -11.68 -17.57 -25.94
N TRP A 465 -11.20 -17.00 -27.04
CA TRP A 465 -10.14 -17.63 -27.83
C TRP A 465 -8.83 -17.79 -27.03
N GLU A 466 -8.46 -16.79 -26.22
CA GLU A 466 -7.28 -16.87 -25.33
C GLU A 466 -7.36 -18.03 -24.32
N LEU A 467 -8.56 -18.43 -23.86
CA LEU A 467 -8.72 -19.63 -23.03
C LEU A 467 -8.41 -20.92 -23.82
N GLY A 468 -8.87 -21.00 -25.06
CA GLY A 468 -8.55 -22.11 -25.96
C GLY A 468 -7.05 -22.18 -26.27
N PHE A 469 -6.43 -21.01 -26.51
CA PHE A 469 -4.99 -20.87 -26.69
C PHE A 469 -4.20 -21.41 -25.49
N LEU A 470 -4.57 -21.00 -24.27
CA LEU A 470 -3.91 -21.47 -23.04
C LEU A 470 -4.08 -22.98 -22.84
N ARG A 471 -5.29 -23.53 -23.02
CA ARG A 471 -5.54 -24.97 -22.90
C ARG A 471 -4.71 -25.77 -23.90
N THR A 472 -4.65 -25.34 -25.15
CA THR A 472 -3.88 -26.01 -26.21
C THR A 472 -2.38 -26.05 -25.87
N LEU A 473 -1.86 -24.98 -25.26
CA LEU A 473 -0.45 -24.90 -24.87
C LEU A 473 -0.14 -25.65 -23.57
N GLU A 474 -1.09 -25.77 -22.66
CA GLU A 474 -0.99 -26.64 -21.49
C GLU A 474 -0.87 -28.12 -21.90
N GLU A 475 -1.71 -28.56 -22.84
CA GLU A 475 -1.65 -29.90 -23.43
C GLU A 475 -0.31 -30.12 -24.13
N ALA A 476 0.13 -29.19 -25.00
CA ALA A 476 1.41 -29.27 -25.69
C ALA A 476 2.61 -29.27 -24.73
N SER A 477 2.56 -28.50 -23.64
CA SER A 477 3.61 -28.49 -22.61
C SER A 477 3.71 -29.83 -21.90
N THR A 478 2.57 -30.48 -21.63
CA THR A 478 2.52 -31.79 -20.99
C THR A 478 3.05 -32.89 -21.91
N GLU A 479 2.70 -32.85 -23.20
CA GLU A 479 3.27 -33.75 -24.21
C GLU A 479 4.79 -33.63 -24.33
N LEU A 480 5.33 -32.40 -24.33
CA LEU A 480 6.78 -32.16 -24.38
C LEU A 480 7.49 -32.69 -23.13
N LYS A 481 6.87 -32.60 -21.95
CA LYS A 481 7.41 -33.21 -20.72
C LYS A 481 7.51 -34.73 -20.85
N ASN A 482 6.53 -35.38 -21.46
CA ASN A 482 6.56 -36.83 -21.70
C ASN A 482 7.65 -37.19 -22.73
N TRP A 483 7.75 -36.43 -23.81
CA TRP A 483 8.79 -36.60 -24.84
C TRP A 483 10.20 -36.47 -24.25
N ASN A 484 10.44 -35.49 -23.37
CA ASN A 484 11.73 -35.33 -22.69
C ASN A 484 12.08 -36.53 -21.80
N ASN A 485 11.08 -37.14 -21.14
CA ASN A 485 11.29 -38.31 -20.29
C ASN A 485 11.69 -39.54 -21.12
N GLU A 486 11.15 -39.70 -22.33
CA GLU A 486 11.48 -40.80 -23.24
C GLU A 486 12.85 -40.64 -23.91
N ASN A 487 13.23 -39.41 -24.28
CA ASN A 487 14.48 -39.10 -25.00
C ASN A 487 15.67 -38.74 -24.08
N SER A 488 15.78 -39.39 -22.90
CA SER A 488 16.52 -38.96 -21.69
C SER A 488 18.04 -38.67 -21.78
N ARG A 489 18.66 -38.41 -22.95
CA ARG A 489 20.12 -38.17 -23.04
C ARG A 489 20.62 -36.94 -23.79
N ASN A 490 19.87 -36.30 -24.70
CA ASN A 490 20.49 -35.23 -25.51
C ASN A 490 19.83 -33.85 -25.43
N GLU A 491 18.51 -33.71 -25.24
CA GLU A 491 17.84 -32.40 -25.27
C GLU A 491 16.65 -32.30 -24.33
N THR A 492 16.58 -31.22 -23.55
CA THR A 492 15.42 -30.91 -22.71
C THR A 492 14.69 -29.72 -23.31
N LEU A 493 13.48 -29.97 -23.83
CA LEU A 493 12.64 -28.91 -24.40
C LEU A 493 11.73 -28.32 -23.33
N GLY A 494 11.71 -26.99 -23.23
CA GLY A 494 10.82 -26.24 -22.34
C GLY A 494 9.84 -25.40 -23.15
N LEU A 495 8.55 -25.49 -22.85
CA LEU A 495 7.52 -24.65 -23.46
C LEU A 495 6.93 -23.72 -22.40
N PHE A 496 7.10 -22.43 -22.61
CA PHE A 496 6.59 -21.36 -21.76
C PHE A 496 5.66 -20.46 -22.57
N TYR A 497 4.59 -19.97 -21.97
CA TYR A 497 3.58 -19.21 -22.71
C TYR A 497 2.88 -18.17 -21.84
N GLU A 498 2.48 -17.07 -22.47
CA GLU A 498 1.58 -16.08 -21.86
C GLU A 498 0.45 -15.74 -22.83
N ALA A 499 -0.71 -15.48 -22.24
CA ALA A 499 -1.79 -14.77 -22.89
C ALA A 499 -2.03 -13.43 -22.17
N GLY A 500 -2.56 -12.43 -22.87
CA GLY A 500 -2.86 -11.13 -22.26
C GLY A 500 -3.81 -11.24 -21.04
N ARG A 501 -4.66 -12.28 -20.98
CA ARG A 501 -5.56 -12.52 -19.85
C ARG A 501 -4.90 -13.22 -18.65
N SER A 502 -3.74 -13.86 -18.84
CA SER A 502 -3.11 -14.73 -17.83
C SER A 502 -2.92 -14.01 -16.49
N PHE A 503 -2.47 -12.75 -16.49
CA PHE A 503 -2.26 -12.00 -15.25
C PHE A 503 -3.55 -11.78 -14.47
N GLY A 504 -4.62 -11.40 -15.17
CA GLY A 504 -5.94 -11.15 -14.58
C GLY A 504 -6.56 -12.40 -13.97
N ASP A 505 -6.49 -13.53 -14.69
CA ASP A 505 -7.07 -14.79 -14.21
C ASP A 505 -6.29 -15.36 -13.02
N ILE A 506 -4.95 -15.36 -13.09
CA ILE A 506 -4.11 -15.90 -12.01
C ILE A 506 -4.27 -15.06 -10.74
N SER A 507 -4.16 -13.73 -10.84
CA SER A 507 -4.32 -12.84 -9.67
C SER A 507 -5.74 -12.92 -9.07
N SER A 508 -6.77 -13.08 -9.89
CA SER A 508 -8.13 -13.33 -9.39
C SER A 508 -8.24 -14.68 -8.68
N SER A 509 -7.71 -15.74 -9.29
CA SER A 509 -7.74 -17.06 -8.69
C SER A 509 -7.02 -17.07 -7.34
N THR A 510 -5.87 -16.40 -7.19
CA THR A 510 -5.15 -16.36 -5.91
C THR A 510 -5.87 -15.57 -4.83
N LEU A 511 -6.55 -14.48 -5.17
CA LEU A 511 -7.30 -13.69 -4.20
C LEU A 511 -8.57 -14.41 -3.72
N PHE A 512 -9.26 -15.17 -4.59
CA PHE A 512 -10.53 -15.83 -4.28
C PHE A 512 -10.40 -17.31 -3.89
N GLN A 513 -9.29 -17.99 -4.19
CA GLN A 513 -9.10 -19.41 -3.81
C GLN A 513 -8.93 -19.59 -2.30
N ASP A 514 -8.50 -18.55 -1.57
CA ASP A 514 -8.25 -18.61 -0.11
C ASP A 514 -9.51 -18.45 0.75
N ILE A 515 -10.72 -18.55 0.17
CA ILE A 515 -12.00 -18.52 0.90
C ILE A 515 -12.12 -19.71 1.89
N ASP A 516 -11.48 -20.84 1.59
CA ASP A 516 -11.39 -21.98 2.50
C ASP A 516 -10.61 -21.63 3.78
N LYS A 517 -9.49 -20.91 3.66
CA LYS A 517 -8.68 -20.41 4.77
C LYS A 517 -9.47 -19.39 5.61
N LEU A 518 -10.29 -18.55 4.98
CA LEU A 518 -11.24 -17.67 5.66
C LEU A 518 -12.22 -18.47 6.53
N ALA A 519 -12.84 -19.52 5.98
CA ALA A 519 -13.79 -20.35 6.72
C ALA A 519 -13.11 -21.03 7.95
N ILE A 520 -11.89 -21.53 7.78
CA ILE A 520 -11.11 -22.12 8.88
C ILE A 520 -10.80 -21.07 9.95
N GLY A 521 -10.39 -19.86 9.56
CA GLY A 521 -10.12 -18.76 10.50
C GLY A 521 -11.34 -18.40 11.35
N ILE A 522 -12.53 -18.31 10.74
CA ILE A 522 -13.80 -18.06 11.44
C ILE A 522 -14.11 -19.19 12.42
N LEU A 523 -13.92 -20.45 12.02
CA LEU A 523 -14.15 -21.62 12.90
C LEU A 523 -13.19 -21.63 14.09
N LEU A 524 -11.89 -21.39 13.87
CA LEU A 524 -10.88 -21.31 14.93
C LEU A 524 -11.24 -20.23 15.95
N MET A 525 -11.65 -19.06 15.46
CA MET A 525 -12.05 -17.97 16.31
C MET A 525 -13.38 -18.25 17.03
N PHE A 526 -14.34 -18.96 16.43
CA PHE A 526 -15.53 -19.44 17.13
C PHE A 526 -15.14 -20.29 18.34
N PHE A 527 -14.25 -21.27 18.17
CA PHE A 527 -13.77 -22.09 19.28
C PHE A 527 -13.00 -21.27 20.33
N TYR A 528 -12.21 -20.30 19.91
CA TYR A 528 -11.48 -19.40 20.81
C TYR A 528 -12.42 -18.57 21.68
N VAL A 529 -13.37 -17.85 21.07
CA VAL A 529 -14.36 -17.05 21.79
C VAL A 529 -15.21 -17.94 22.70
N GLN A 530 -15.58 -19.13 22.22
CA GLN A 530 -16.32 -20.10 23.00
C GLN A 530 -15.56 -20.53 24.26
N PHE A 531 -14.27 -20.81 24.12
CA PHE A 531 -13.39 -21.22 25.21
C PHE A 531 -13.19 -20.11 26.25
N ILE A 532 -13.02 -18.86 25.81
CA ILE A 532 -12.78 -17.72 26.71
C ILE A 532 -14.07 -17.27 27.42
N LEU A 533 -15.22 -17.23 26.74
CA LEU A 533 -16.48 -16.76 27.32
C LEU A 533 -17.20 -17.80 28.20
N SER A 534 -16.84 -19.08 28.10
CA SER A 534 -17.55 -20.17 28.77
C SER A 534 -16.76 -20.78 29.90
N ASN A 535 -17.46 -21.14 30.97
CA ASN A 535 -16.92 -22.05 31.97
C ASN A 535 -17.16 -23.51 31.55
N PHE A 536 -16.34 -24.43 32.04
CA PHE A 536 -16.46 -25.88 31.80
C PHE A 536 -17.64 -26.53 32.54
N ASN A 537 -18.85 -25.98 32.36
CA ASN A 537 -20.11 -26.46 32.93
C ASN A 537 -21.21 -26.41 31.86
N TRP A 538 -22.08 -27.43 31.80
CA TRP A 538 -23.17 -27.49 30.81
C TRP A 538 -24.21 -26.35 30.87
N VAL A 539 -24.29 -25.63 31.99
CA VAL A 539 -25.17 -24.46 32.17
C VAL A 539 -24.47 -23.15 31.78
N GLU A 540 -23.21 -22.99 32.14
CA GLU A 540 -22.44 -21.76 31.86
C GLU A 540 -21.71 -21.82 30.51
N TRP A 541 -21.99 -22.85 29.72
CA TRP A 541 -21.53 -22.96 28.34
C TRP A 541 -22.33 -21.98 27.46
N ARG A 542 -21.68 -20.96 26.90
CA ARG A 542 -22.34 -19.85 26.18
C ARG A 542 -22.35 -20.01 24.66
N PHE A 543 -22.75 -21.18 24.16
CA PHE A 543 -22.72 -21.49 22.71
C PHE A 543 -23.54 -20.49 21.87
N CYS A 544 -24.80 -20.26 22.27
CA CYS A 544 -25.70 -19.38 21.54
C CYS A 544 -25.21 -17.92 21.54
N LEU A 545 -24.58 -17.47 22.63
CA LEU A 545 -24.06 -16.11 22.75
C LEU A 545 -22.88 -15.90 21.81
N THR A 546 -21.93 -16.85 21.76
CA THR A 546 -20.80 -16.81 20.83
C THR A 546 -21.26 -16.80 19.38
N ALA A 547 -22.17 -17.70 19.02
CA ALA A 547 -22.73 -17.76 17.66
C ALA A 547 -23.40 -16.43 17.28
N THR A 548 -24.20 -15.85 18.19
CA THR A 548 -24.82 -14.55 17.97
C THR A 548 -23.79 -13.44 17.80
N GLY A 549 -22.74 -13.43 18.62
CA GLY A 549 -21.62 -12.49 18.51
C GLY A 549 -21.01 -12.47 17.12
N LEU A 550 -20.65 -13.64 16.60
CA LEU A 550 -20.08 -13.75 15.26
C LEU A 550 -21.08 -13.40 14.16
N LEU A 551 -22.36 -13.78 14.34
CA LEU A 551 -23.43 -13.39 13.42
C LEU A 551 -23.67 -11.87 13.38
N CYS A 552 -23.47 -11.15 14.50
CA CYS A 552 -23.54 -9.68 14.50
C CYS A 552 -22.50 -9.09 13.57
N VAL A 553 -21.27 -9.59 13.66
CA VAL A 553 -20.16 -9.05 12.87
C VAL A 553 -20.29 -9.43 11.39
N GLY A 554 -20.64 -10.69 11.10
CA GLY A 554 -20.94 -11.12 9.72
C GLY A 554 -22.15 -10.37 9.13
N GLY A 555 -23.18 -10.13 9.94
CA GLY A 555 -24.34 -9.32 9.56
C GLY A 555 -23.97 -7.86 9.28
N ALA A 556 -23.08 -7.27 10.09
CA ALA A 556 -22.59 -5.91 9.88
C ALA A 556 -21.84 -5.77 8.54
N PHE A 557 -21.04 -6.76 8.17
CA PHE A 557 -20.37 -6.80 6.86
C PHE A 557 -21.39 -6.79 5.71
N ILE A 558 -22.41 -7.66 5.76
CA ILE A 558 -23.43 -7.74 4.71
C ILE A 558 -24.26 -6.45 4.63
N ILE A 559 -24.61 -5.86 5.78
CA ILE A 559 -25.32 -4.57 5.84
C ILE A 559 -24.46 -3.44 5.27
N SER A 560 -23.16 -3.43 5.56
CA SER A 560 -22.23 -2.46 4.97
C SER A 560 -22.24 -2.54 3.44
N ILE A 561 -22.20 -3.77 2.88
CA ILE A 561 -22.33 -3.95 1.42
C ILE A 561 -23.68 -3.41 0.93
N GLY A 562 -24.78 -3.73 1.60
CA GLY A 562 -26.11 -3.25 1.22
C GLY A 562 -26.22 -1.73 1.20
N ILE A 563 -25.75 -1.05 2.27
CA ILE A 563 -25.80 0.41 2.38
C ILE A 563 -24.90 1.07 1.32
N CYS A 564 -23.65 0.62 1.19
CA CYS A 564 -22.72 1.17 0.21
C CYS A 564 -23.18 0.95 -1.24
N SER A 565 -23.82 -0.19 -1.52
CA SER A 565 -24.40 -0.48 -2.84
C SER A 565 -25.55 0.48 -3.19
N VAL A 566 -26.42 0.82 -2.22
CA VAL A 566 -27.50 1.81 -2.42
C VAL A 566 -26.94 3.21 -2.68
N ILE A 567 -25.82 3.57 -2.05
CA ILE A 567 -25.12 4.84 -2.29
C ILE A 567 -24.44 4.85 -3.68
N GLY A 568 -24.24 3.69 -4.30
CA GLY A 568 -23.60 3.55 -5.62
C GLY A 568 -22.07 3.43 -5.55
N ILE A 569 -21.51 3.03 -4.41
CA ILE A 569 -20.07 2.85 -4.24
C ILE A 569 -19.69 1.43 -4.71
N PRO A 570 -18.80 1.30 -5.72
CA PRO A 570 -18.44 -0.01 -6.25
C PRO A 570 -17.68 -0.86 -5.23
N TYR A 571 -17.87 -2.17 -5.32
CA TYR A 571 -17.11 -3.16 -4.56
C TYR A 571 -15.82 -3.53 -5.32
N GLY A 572 -14.69 -3.58 -4.62
CA GLY A 572 -13.39 -3.91 -5.18
C GLY A 572 -12.81 -5.23 -4.63
N PRO A 573 -11.69 -5.72 -5.20
CA PRO A 573 -11.06 -6.97 -4.76
C PRO A 573 -10.52 -6.92 -3.33
N VAL A 574 -10.04 -5.76 -2.87
CA VAL A 574 -9.45 -5.58 -1.52
C VAL A 574 -10.49 -5.76 -0.41
N HIS A 575 -11.76 -5.48 -0.69
CA HIS A 575 -12.89 -5.64 0.24
C HIS A 575 -13.10 -7.08 0.71
N THR A 576 -12.51 -8.07 0.03
CA THR A 576 -12.49 -9.47 0.46
C THR A 576 -11.78 -9.68 1.80
N SER A 577 -10.88 -8.76 2.18
CA SER A 577 -10.19 -8.78 3.48
C SER A 577 -11.02 -8.15 4.62
N LEU A 578 -12.06 -7.38 4.30
CA LEU A 578 -12.84 -6.61 5.27
C LEU A 578 -13.53 -7.47 6.35
N PRO A 579 -14.08 -8.68 6.05
CA PRO A 579 -14.65 -9.55 7.07
C PRO A 579 -13.68 -9.87 8.20
N PHE A 580 -12.41 -10.17 7.91
CA PHE A 580 -11.42 -10.50 8.95
C PHE A 580 -11.17 -9.34 9.91
N MET A 581 -11.07 -8.13 9.35
CA MET A 581 -10.83 -6.92 10.11
C MET A 581 -12.03 -6.59 11.01
N LEU A 582 -13.25 -6.63 10.45
CA LEU A 582 -14.47 -6.40 11.22
C LEU A 582 -14.65 -7.46 12.29
N LEU A 583 -14.33 -8.72 11.99
CA LEU A 583 -14.41 -9.84 12.92
C LEU A 583 -13.48 -9.68 14.12
N GLY A 584 -12.25 -9.23 13.87
CA GLY A 584 -11.30 -8.90 14.92
C GLY A 584 -11.81 -7.78 15.84
N LEU A 585 -12.11 -6.61 15.27
CA LEU A 585 -12.65 -5.47 16.01
C LEU A 585 -13.94 -5.82 16.77
N GLY A 586 -14.83 -6.51 16.08
CA GLY A 586 -16.16 -6.81 16.58
C GLY A 586 -16.18 -7.85 17.70
N VAL A 587 -15.17 -8.72 17.79
CA VAL A 587 -15.05 -9.72 18.87
C VAL A 587 -14.45 -9.12 20.14
N ASP A 588 -13.57 -8.14 20.02
CA ASP A 588 -12.93 -7.46 21.14
C ASP A 588 -13.96 -6.85 22.10
N ASP A 589 -15.01 -6.22 21.55
CA ASP A 589 -16.10 -5.62 22.34
C ASP A 589 -16.91 -6.66 23.15
N LEU A 590 -17.00 -7.91 22.68
CA LEU A 590 -17.65 -8.99 23.43
C LEU A 590 -16.87 -9.30 24.71
N PHE A 591 -15.53 -9.31 24.62
CA PHE A 591 -14.69 -9.54 25.79
C PHE A 591 -14.76 -8.37 26.77
N VAL A 592 -14.83 -7.13 26.30
CA VAL A 592 -14.99 -5.94 27.15
C VAL A 592 -16.33 -5.96 27.89
N MET A 593 -17.43 -6.32 27.22
CA MET A 593 -18.74 -6.50 27.85
C MET A 593 -18.73 -7.62 28.89
N MET A 594 -18.13 -8.77 28.57
CA MET A 594 -18.06 -9.90 29.50
C MET A 594 -17.21 -9.59 30.73
N ALA A 595 -16.06 -8.93 30.57
CA ALA A 595 -15.21 -8.51 31.69
C ALA A 595 -15.96 -7.54 32.62
N SER A 596 -16.72 -6.61 32.06
CA SER A 596 -17.57 -5.69 32.83
C SER A 596 -18.70 -6.42 33.56
N TRP A 597 -19.31 -7.42 32.93
CA TRP A 597 -20.33 -8.28 33.55
C TRP A 597 -19.79 -9.04 34.76
N GLU A 598 -18.63 -9.69 34.62
CA GLU A 598 -17.97 -10.43 35.71
C GLU A 598 -17.57 -9.51 36.86
N GLN A 599 -17.05 -8.32 36.55
CA GLN A 599 -16.71 -7.34 37.57
C GLN A 599 -17.93 -6.92 38.39
N ILE A 600 -19.06 -6.64 37.75
CA ILE A 600 -20.30 -6.25 38.45
C ILE A 600 -20.80 -7.38 39.35
N HIS A 601 -20.71 -8.63 38.88
CA HIS A 601 -21.12 -9.81 39.65
C HIS A 601 -20.19 -10.15 40.81
N SER A 602 -18.98 -9.58 40.85
CA SER A 602 -18.07 -9.74 41.99
C SER A 602 -18.61 -9.10 43.27
N PHE A 603 -19.35 -7.99 43.15
CA PHE A 603 -19.92 -7.25 44.27
C PHE A 603 -21.28 -7.82 44.68
N GLU A 604 -21.43 -8.20 45.95
CA GLU A 604 -22.65 -8.83 46.45
C GLU A 604 -23.89 -7.95 46.34
N GLU A 605 -23.75 -6.64 46.57
CA GLU A 605 -24.83 -5.66 46.44
C GLU A 605 -25.42 -5.62 45.03
N ASN A 606 -24.57 -5.75 44.01
CA ASN A 606 -25.00 -5.75 42.61
C ASN A 606 -25.64 -7.09 42.20
N ARG A 607 -25.23 -8.22 42.79
CA ARG A 607 -25.86 -9.53 42.54
C ARG A 607 -27.33 -9.58 42.96
N LYS A 608 -27.70 -8.80 43.98
CA LYS A 608 -29.09 -8.74 44.50
C LYS A 608 -30.01 -7.86 43.65
N LYS A 609 -29.47 -7.08 42.72
CA LYS A 609 -30.26 -6.20 41.83
C LYS A 609 -31.00 -7.01 40.77
N VAL A 610 -32.11 -6.45 40.28
CA VAL A 610 -32.92 -7.08 39.21
C VAL A 610 -32.10 -7.19 37.92
N LEU A 611 -32.36 -8.21 37.10
CA LEU A 611 -31.59 -8.50 35.89
C LEU A 611 -31.41 -7.29 34.96
N HIS A 612 -32.46 -6.49 34.74
CA HIS A 612 -32.39 -5.32 33.85
C HIS A 612 -31.45 -4.23 34.39
N GLU A 613 -31.39 -4.01 35.71
CA GLU A 613 -30.44 -3.08 36.31
C GLU A 613 -29.00 -3.59 36.20
N ARG A 614 -28.78 -4.91 36.32
CA ARG A 614 -27.46 -5.52 36.13
C ARG A 614 -26.97 -5.37 34.69
N ILE A 615 -27.83 -5.61 33.70
CA ILE A 615 -27.51 -5.39 32.28
C ILE A 615 -27.27 -3.91 32.00
N GLY A 616 -28.06 -3.01 32.58
CA GLY A 616 -27.84 -1.57 32.51
C GLY A 616 -26.47 -1.16 33.07
N LEU A 617 -26.07 -1.67 34.25
CA LEU A 617 -24.75 -1.37 34.82
C LEU A 617 -23.61 -1.89 33.95
N MET A 618 -23.77 -3.08 33.36
CA MET A 618 -22.79 -3.66 32.44
C MET A 618 -22.62 -2.78 31.21
N LEU A 619 -23.72 -2.44 30.53
CA LEU A 619 -23.65 -1.61 29.32
C LEU A 619 -23.20 -0.18 29.64
N GLY A 620 -23.54 0.37 30.81
CA GLY A 620 -23.06 1.68 31.26
C GLY A 620 -21.53 1.78 31.26
N HIS A 621 -20.85 0.79 31.86
CA HIS A 621 -19.38 0.79 31.93
C HIS A 621 -18.71 0.30 30.63
N ALA A 622 -19.18 -0.82 30.06
CA ALA A 622 -18.61 -1.37 28.84
C ALA A 622 -18.90 -0.49 27.62
N GLY A 623 -20.15 -0.05 27.46
CA GLY A 623 -20.60 0.76 26.32
C GLY A 623 -19.91 2.12 26.25
N SER A 624 -19.61 2.74 27.40
CA SER A 624 -18.79 3.97 27.43
C SER A 624 -17.39 3.74 26.86
N ALA A 625 -16.75 2.62 27.21
CA ALA A 625 -15.42 2.28 26.71
C ALA A 625 -15.43 1.88 25.23
N ILE A 626 -16.40 1.06 24.81
CA ILE A 626 -16.59 0.62 23.41
C ILE A 626 -16.93 1.80 22.50
N CYS A 627 -17.72 2.78 22.99
CA CYS A 627 -18.02 3.99 22.24
C CYS A 627 -16.76 4.80 21.91
N ILE A 628 -15.71 4.77 22.75
CA ILE A 628 -14.47 5.49 22.46
C ILE A 628 -13.78 4.86 21.26
N THR A 629 -13.57 3.55 21.30
CA THR A 629 -12.85 2.78 20.28
C THR A 629 -13.58 2.76 18.94
N SER A 630 -14.89 2.45 18.94
CA SER A 630 -15.66 2.42 17.69
C SER A 630 -15.73 3.78 16.98
N PHE A 631 -15.85 4.89 17.72
CA PHE A 631 -15.86 6.22 17.09
C PHE A 631 -14.48 6.63 16.59
N THR A 632 -13.40 6.28 17.29
CA THR A 632 -12.04 6.55 16.80
C THR A 632 -11.75 5.78 15.51
N ASP A 633 -12.19 4.52 15.42
CA ASP A 633 -12.05 3.71 14.21
C ASP A 633 -12.86 4.26 13.04
N VAL A 634 -14.14 4.60 13.26
CA VAL A 634 -14.98 5.21 12.21
C VAL A 634 -14.35 6.49 11.68
N VAL A 635 -13.80 7.34 12.55
CA VAL A 635 -13.10 8.57 12.14
C VAL A 635 -11.82 8.24 11.38
N ALA A 636 -11.03 7.26 11.83
CA ALA A 636 -9.83 6.83 11.12
C ALA A 636 -10.15 6.40 9.67
N PHE A 637 -11.18 5.57 9.49
CA PHE A 637 -11.61 5.13 8.17
C PHE A 637 -12.21 6.22 7.29
N ILE A 638 -12.98 7.16 7.86
CA ILE A 638 -13.50 8.31 7.09
C ILE A 638 -12.35 9.17 6.57
N ILE A 639 -11.30 9.38 7.36
CA ILE A 639 -10.10 10.09 6.91
C ILE A 639 -9.36 9.28 5.84
N GLY A 640 -9.27 7.96 5.98
CA GLY A 640 -8.68 7.11 4.94
C GLY A 640 -9.43 7.11 3.62
N ALA A 641 -10.74 7.36 3.63
CA ALA A 641 -11.53 7.56 2.43
C ALA A 641 -11.13 8.83 1.64
N SER A 642 -10.31 9.74 2.20
CA SER A 642 -9.78 10.92 1.50
C SER A 642 -8.58 10.62 0.59
N THR A 643 -8.12 9.37 0.52
CA THR A 643 -7.06 8.94 -0.40
C THR A 643 -7.44 9.14 -1.87
N ILE A 644 -6.43 9.40 -2.72
CA ILE A 644 -6.61 9.51 -4.17
C ILE A 644 -6.80 8.16 -4.87
N LEU A 645 -6.48 7.05 -4.20
CA LEU A 645 -6.57 5.71 -4.77
C LEU A 645 -7.99 5.14 -4.62
N PRO A 646 -8.75 4.95 -5.72
CA PRO A 646 -10.18 4.65 -5.63
C PRO A 646 -10.52 3.32 -4.91
N SER A 647 -9.71 2.27 -5.12
CA SER A 647 -9.90 0.99 -4.43
C SER A 647 -9.74 1.14 -2.91
N LEU A 648 -8.76 1.94 -2.45
CA LEU A 648 -8.56 2.20 -1.02
C LEU A 648 -9.65 3.13 -0.47
N GLN A 649 -10.04 4.15 -1.21
CA GLN A 649 -11.14 5.05 -0.84
C GLN A 649 -12.43 4.26 -0.60
N SER A 650 -12.82 3.42 -1.55
CA SER A 650 -14.01 2.57 -1.41
C SER A 650 -13.86 1.56 -0.27
N PHE A 651 -12.68 0.93 -0.09
CA PHE A 651 -12.42 0.05 1.05
C PHE A 651 -12.67 0.75 2.40
N CYS A 652 -12.10 1.95 2.58
CA CYS A 652 -12.23 2.73 3.81
C CYS A 652 -13.68 3.15 4.08
N ILE A 653 -14.47 3.47 3.06
CA ILE A 653 -15.90 3.79 3.25
C ILE A 653 -16.67 2.55 3.74
N TYR A 654 -16.46 1.39 3.10
CA TYR A 654 -17.10 0.14 3.54
C TYR A 654 -16.68 -0.26 4.95
N ALA A 655 -15.42 -0.02 5.31
CA ALA A 655 -14.91 -0.22 6.66
C ALA A 655 -15.56 0.71 7.68
N ALA A 656 -15.65 2.01 7.41
CA ALA A 656 -16.30 2.97 8.29
C ALA A 656 -17.78 2.60 8.57
N VAL A 657 -18.53 2.26 7.51
CA VAL A 657 -19.92 1.80 7.65
C VAL A 657 -19.97 0.48 8.40
N GLY A 658 -19.06 -0.46 8.08
CA GLY A 658 -18.99 -1.76 8.74
C GLY A 658 -18.74 -1.68 10.24
N VAL A 659 -17.77 -0.87 10.68
CA VAL A 659 -17.47 -0.66 12.10
C VAL A 659 -18.63 0.03 12.80
N LEU A 660 -19.21 1.08 12.20
CA LEU A 660 -20.37 1.78 12.77
C LEU A 660 -21.57 0.83 12.95
N VAL A 661 -21.87 0.01 11.95
CA VAL A 661 -22.96 -0.97 12.03
C VAL A 661 -22.64 -2.07 13.05
N THR A 662 -21.38 -2.50 13.13
CA THR A 662 -20.93 -3.48 14.14
C THR A 662 -21.19 -2.96 15.54
N PHE A 663 -20.77 -1.72 15.83
CA PHE A 663 -21.05 -1.04 17.09
C PHE A 663 -22.54 -0.98 17.41
N LEU A 664 -23.38 -0.56 16.45
CA LEU A 664 -24.82 -0.47 16.63
C LEU A 664 -25.47 -1.84 16.91
N LEU A 665 -25.07 -2.89 16.20
CA LEU A 665 -25.58 -4.25 16.40
C LEU A 665 -25.11 -4.83 17.75
N GLN A 666 -23.90 -4.55 18.19
CA GLN A 666 -23.41 -5.00 19.50
C GLN A 666 -24.18 -4.35 20.66
N ILE A 667 -24.36 -3.03 20.66
CA ILE A 667 -25.03 -2.35 21.78
C ILE A 667 -26.55 -2.60 21.82
N THR A 668 -27.15 -3.05 20.71
CA THR A 668 -28.60 -3.33 20.61
C THR A 668 -28.90 -4.83 20.54
N PHE A 669 -28.65 -5.45 19.40
CA PHE A 669 -29.02 -6.83 19.08
C PHE A 669 -28.26 -7.83 19.96
N PHE A 670 -26.94 -7.67 20.12
CA PHE A 670 -26.16 -8.57 20.98
C PHE A 670 -26.55 -8.43 22.46
N VAL A 671 -26.74 -7.21 22.97
CA VAL A 671 -27.21 -6.99 24.37
C VAL A 671 -28.58 -7.63 24.63
N ALA A 672 -29.49 -7.61 23.65
CA ALA A 672 -30.78 -8.30 23.76
C ALA A 672 -30.60 -9.83 23.91
N PHE A 673 -29.73 -10.44 23.11
CA PHE A 673 -29.37 -11.86 23.23
C PHE A 673 -28.61 -12.18 24.51
N PHE A 674 -27.71 -11.30 24.94
CA PHE A 674 -27.00 -11.40 26.21
C PHE A 674 -27.99 -11.44 27.38
N THR A 675 -29.06 -10.65 27.34
CA THR A 675 -30.14 -10.68 28.34
C THR A 675 -30.83 -12.05 28.37
N PHE A 676 -31.11 -12.65 27.21
CA PHE A 676 -31.68 -14.00 27.15
C PHE A 676 -30.73 -15.06 27.68
N ASP A 677 -29.44 -14.98 27.37
CA ASP A 677 -28.44 -15.90 27.90
C ASP A 677 -28.31 -15.78 29.43
N ALA A 678 -28.29 -14.55 29.96
CA ALA A 678 -28.29 -14.31 31.40
C ALA A 678 -29.55 -14.91 32.08
N LYS A 679 -30.73 -14.70 31.50
CA LYS A 679 -32.00 -15.28 31.98
C LYS A 679 -31.99 -16.82 31.91
N ARG A 680 -31.39 -17.41 30.87
CA ARG A 680 -31.21 -18.86 30.71
C ARG A 680 -30.34 -19.44 31.83
N ILE A 681 -29.25 -18.77 32.17
CA ILE A 681 -28.33 -19.18 33.26
C ILE A 681 -29.06 -19.14 34.61
N GLU A 682 -29.83 -18.08 34.88
CA GLU A 682 -30.64 -17.97 36.12
C GLU A 682 -31.70 -19.08 36.23
N GLN A 683 -32.24 -19.52 35.09
CA GLN A 683 -33.19 -20.63 35.01
C GLN A 683 -32.54 -22.02 35.02
N LYS A 684 -31.20 -22.11 35.20
CA LYS A 684 -30.42 -23.36 35.21
C LYS A 684 -30.60 -24.23 33.95
N ARG A 685 -30.82 -23.60 32.80
CA ARG A 685 -31.00 -24.29 31.52
C ARG A 685 -29.66 -24.59 30.85
N ASN A 686 -29.58 -25.66 30.08
CA ASN A 686 -28.37 -26.05 29.35
C ASN A 686 -27.99 -24.99 28.29
N GLY A 687 -26.69 -24.86 28.02
CA GLY A 687 -26.10 -23.89 27.10
C GLY A 687 -26.25 -24.19 25.60
N ILE A 688 -26.33 -25.48 25.24
CA ILE A 688 -26.48 -25.92 23.84
C ILE A 688 -27.95 -26.17 23.51
N ILE A 689 -28.67 -26.87 24.39
CA ILE A 689 -30.08 -27.20 24.21
C ILE A 689 -30.88 -26.55 25.36
N PRO A 690 -31.39 -25.31 25.19
CA PRO A 690 -32.06 -24.57 26.26
C PRO A 690 -33.30 -25.24 26.87
N CYS A 691 -33.80 -26.31 26.24
CA CYS A 691 -34.94 -27.09 26.72
C CYS A 691 -34.61 -27.97 27.95
N ILE A 692 -33.32 -28.28 28.20
CA ILE A 692 -32.89 -29.15 29.31
C ILE A 692 -32.61 -28.29 30.55
N VAL A 693 -33.21 -28.65 31.70
CA VAL A 693 -33.01 -27.96 32.99
C VAL A 693 -32.15 -28.80 33.93
N HIS A 694 -31.07 -28.23 34.45
CA HIS A 694 -30.16 -28.86 35.40
C HIS A 694 -30.50 -28.44 36.84
N GLN A 695 -31.45 -29.14 37.47
CA GLN A 695 -31.96 -28.77 38.81
C GLN A 695 -30.87 -28.77 39.91
N ASN A 696 -29.92 -29.70 39.82
CA ASN A 696 -28.82 -29.87 40.78
C ASN A 696 -27.66 -28.87 40.60
N HIS A 697 -27.75 -27.95 39.64
CA HIS A 697 -26.70 -26.96 39.45
C HIS A 697 -26.79 -25.87 40.54
N VAL A 698 -25.68 -25.71 41.27
CA VAL A 698 -25.43 -24.58 42.15
C VAL A 698 -24.40 -23.70 41.45
N THR A 699 -24.77 -22.47 41.12
CA THR A 699 -23.87 -21.51 40.50
C THR A 699 -22.72 -21.25 41.46
N LYS A 700 -21.51 -21.73 41.12
CA LYS A 700 -20.31 -21.45 41.93
C LYS A 700 -20.02 -19.96 41.79
N ILE A 701 -20.07 -19.23 42.91
CA ILE A 701 -19.60 -17.84 42.96
C ILE A 701 -18.07 -17.91 42.83
N VAL A 702 -17.58 -17.83 41.61
CA VAL A 702 -16.14 -17.71 41.35
C VAL A 702 -15.78 -16.26 41.65
N ASP A 703 -14.95 -16.03 42.67
CA ASP A 703 -14.30 -14.73 42.82
C ASP A 703 -13.52 -14.43 41.53
N PRO A 704 -13.74 -13.30 40.85
CA PRO A 704 -12.93 -12.95 39.68
C PRO A 704 -11.45 -12.84 40.03
N ASN A 705 -11.12 -12.52 41.30
CA ASN A 705 -9.76 -12.55 41.84
C ASN A 705 -9.11 -13.96 41.82
N LYS A 706 -9.89 -15.03 41.65
CA LYS A 706 -9.41 -16.41 41.58
C LYS A 706 -9.19 -16.90 40.16
N ALA A 707 -9.64 -16.17 39.13
CA ALA A 707 -9.43 -16.50 37.73
C ALA A 707 -7.94 -16.59 37.39
N LEU A 708 -7.58 -17.52 36.50
CA LEU A 708 -6.18 -17.79 36.16
C LEU A 708 -5.49 -16.57 35.55
N SER A 709 -6.17 -15.87 34.63
CA SER A 709 -5.68 -14.66 33.97
C SER A 709 -5.46 -13.51 34.94
N THR A 710 -6.44 -13.24 35.81
CA THR A 710 -6.35 -12.20 36.84
C THR A 710 -5.20 -12.48 37.82
N LYS A 711 -4.99 -13.74 38.23
CA LYS A 711 -3.83 -14.13 39.08
C LYS A 711 -2.49 -13.96 38.37
N LEU A 712 -2.43 -14.30 37.08
CA LEU A 712 -1.21 -14.15 36.27
C LEU A 712 -0.85 -12.68 36.12
N ILE A 713 -1.82 -11.83 35.75
CA ILE A 713 -1.66 -10.37 35.64
C ILE A 713 -1.24 -9.80 36.99
N ASP A 714 -1.92 -10.16 38.08
CA ASP A 714 -1.59 -9.64 39.40
C ASP A 714 -0.14 -10.00 39.80
N ARG A 715 0.30 -11.24 39.59
CA ARG A 715 1.70 -11.64 39.82
C ARG A 715 2.68 -10.89 38.93
N LEU A 716 2.41 -10.80 37.63
CA LEU A 716 3.26 -10.12 36.66
C LEU A 716 3.41 -8.62 37.01
N TYR A 717 2.31 -7.95 37.33
CA TYR A 717 2.35 -6.51 37.60
C TYR A 717 2.88 -6.17 38.99
N SER A 718 2.45 -6.89 40.02
CA SER A 718 2.87 -6.59 41.40
C SER A 718 4.34 -6.94 41.65
N LYS A 719 4.85 -8.04 41.07
CA LYS A 719 6.23 -8.53 41.33
C LYS A 719 7.26 -8.12 40.28
N ILE A 720 6.85 -7.87 39.04
CA ILE A 720 7.79 -7.57 37.94
C ILE A 720 7.56 -6.14 37.44
N VAL A 721 6.45 -5.86 36.75
CA VAL A 721 6.24 -4.62 35.97
C VAL A 721 6.25 -3.34 36.82
N LEU A 722 5.50 -3.30 37.92
CA LEU A 722 5.35 -2.08 38.74
C LEU A 722 6.44 -1.92 39.81
N THR A 723 7.46 -2.78 39.82
CA THR A 723 8.66 -2.61 40.66
C THR A 723 9.59 -1.55 40.07
N LEU A 724 10.44 -0.91 40.89
CA LEU A 724 11.41 0.07 40.39
C LEU A 724 12.27 -0.49 39.23
N PRO A 725 12.94 -1.67 39.36
CA PRO A 725 13.73 -2.24 38.28
C PRO A 725 12.87 -2.62 37.06
N GLY A 726 11.67 -3.15 37.26
CA GLY A 726 10.76 -3.49 36.16
C GLY A 726 10.34 -2.29 35.31
N LYS A 727 10.07 -1.14 35.95
CA LYS A 727 9.78 0.11 35.24
C LYS A 727 10.94 0.56 34.36
N PHE A 728 12.17 0.50 34.87
CA PHE A 728 13.36 0.84 34.09
C PHE A 728 13.56 -0.11 32.90
N ILE A 729 13.36 -1.42 33.10
CA ILE A 729 13.49 -2.43 32.05
C ILE A 729 12.48 -2.19 30.92
N ILE A 730 11.22 -1.90 31.23
CA ILE A 730 10.18 -1.68 30.21
C ILE A 730 10.48 -0.42 29.38
N VAL A 731 10.87 0.67 30.04
CA VAL A 731 11.26 1.90 29.34
C VAL A 731 12.50 1.66 28.48
N LEU A 732 13.50 0.93 29.00
CA LEU A 732 14.71 0.58 28.25
C LEU A 732 14.40 -0.24 27.00
N ILE A 733 13.59 -1.30 27.11
CA ILE A 733 13.17 -2.13 25.97
C ILE A 733 12.44 -1.27 24.94
N THR A 734 11.58 -0.35 25.39
CA THR A 734 10.84 0.56 24.50
C THR A 734 11.79 1.50 23.75
N ILE A 735 12.80 2.08 24.41
CA ILE A 735 13.81 2.95 23.76
C ILE A 735 14.64 2.15 22.76
N ILE A 736 15.04 0.92 23.08
CA ILE A 736 15.77 0.04 22.16
C ILE A 736 14.91 -0.27 20.94
N ALA A 737 13.66 -0.68 21.14
CA ALA A 737 12.72 -0.97 20.07
C ALA A 737 12.51 0.25 19.17
N ALA A 738 12.28 1.43 19.75
CA ALA A 738 12.11 2.69 19.01
C ALA A 738 13.37 3.08 18.21
N SER A 739 14.55 2.81 18.76
CA SER A 739 15.83 3.10 18.09
C SER A 739 16.04 2.17 16.90
N VAL A 740 15.79 0.87 17.07
CA VAL A 740 15.82 -0.12 15.98
C VAL A 740 14.75 0.21 14.92
N GLY A 741 13.54 0.56 15.36
CA GLY A 741 12.44 0.98 14.49
C GLY A 741 12.77 2.23 13.68
N SER A 742 13.45 3.20 14.28
CA SER A 742 13.91 4.41 13.58
C SER A 742 14.93 4.09 12.49
N VAL A 743 15.89 3.20 12.77
CA VAL A 743 16.88 2.75 11.78
C VAL A 743 16.21 2.01 10.61
N GLY A 744 15.25 1.13 10.90
CA GLY A 744 14.48 0.43 9.87
C GLY A 744 13.64 1.40 9.03
N SER A 745 13.00 2.38 9.66
CA SER A 745 12.13 3.36 8.98
C SER A 745 12.93 4.22 8.00
N TYR A 746 14.17 4.58 8.32
CA TYR A 746 15.06 5.33 7.42
C TYR A 746 15.46 4.53 6.16
N ARG A 747 15.46 3.19 6.25
CA ARG A 747 15.81 2.30 5.15
C ARG A 747 14.61 1.73 4.40
N LEU A 748 13.40 2.09 4.81
CA LEU A 748 12.19 1.57 4.20
C LEU A 748 12.03 2.14 2.79
N GLU A 749 12.09 1.27 1.79
CA GLU A 749 12.00 1.66 0.38
C GLU A 749 10.54 1.71 -0.09
N GLN A 750 10.26 2.66 -0.97
CA GLN A 750 9.01 2.77 -1.71
C GLN A 750 9.16 1.98 -3.01
N TRP A 751 8.40 0.90 -3.13
CA TRP A 751 8.48 0.03 -4.28
C TRP A 751 7.29 -0.92 -4.33
N PHE A 752 6.59 -0.90 -5.46
CA PHE A 752 5.54 -1.85 -5.81
C PHE A 752 5.88 -2.60 -7.10
N ASP A 753 5.80 -3.93 -7.07
CA ASP A 753 5.95 -4.78 -8.25
C ASP A 753 4.70 -5.66 -8.45
N PRO A 754 3.98 -5.51 -9.58
CA PRO A 754 2.83 -6.34 -9.91
C PRO A 754 3.13 -7.85 -9.97
N ILE A 755 4.38 -8.25 -10.22
CA ILE A 755 4.77 -9.66 -10.30
C ILE A 755 4.56 -10.37 -8.95
N TRP A 756 4.57 -9.65 -7.82
CA TRP A 756 4.33 -10.24 -6.50
C TRP A 756 2.92 -10.84 -6.33
N PHE A 757 1.94 -10.45 -7.16
CA PHE A 757 0.61 -11.06 -7.16
C PHE A 757 0.59 -12.47 -7.78
N LEU A 758 1.64 -12.86 -8.49
CA LEU A 758 1.75 -14.16 -9.13
C LEU A 758 2.38 -15.17 -8.16
N PRO A 759 1.68 -16.28 -7.85
CA PRO A 759 2.25 -17.32 -7.03
C PRO A 759 3.31 -18.10 -7.84
N LYS A 760 4.30 -18.63 -7.13
CA LYS A 760 5.36 -19.45 -7.73
C LYS A 760 4.77 -20.76 -8.30
N GLY A 761 5.23 -21.18 -9.47
CA GLY A 761 4.78 -22.40 -10.14
C GLY A 761 3.55 -22.24 -11.05
N THR A 762 3.13 -21.00 -11.33
CA THR A 762 2.14 -20.71 -12.38
C THR A 762 2.82 -20.56 -13.74
N HIS A 763 2.11 -20.89 -14.83
CA HIS A 763 2.64 -20.83 -16.19
C HIS A 763 3.14 -19.42 -16.56
N LEU A 764 2.45 -18.38 -16.08
CA LEU A 764 2.85 -16.99 -16.32
C LEU A 764 4.15 -16.64 -15.58
N ASN A 765 4.29 -17.06 -14.32
CA ASN A 765 5.52 -16.82 -13.57
C ASN A 765 6.72 -17.53 -14.21
N ASP A 766 6.52 -18.76 -14.68
CA ASP A 766 7.55 -19.54 -15.38
C ASP A 766 7.92 -18.89 -16.73
N TYR A 767 6.94 -18.37 -17.47
CA TYR A 767 7.17 -17.59 -18.68
C TYR A 767 7.94 -16.29 -18.40
N ILE A 768 7.58 -15.54 -17.36
CA ILE A 768 8.28 -14.29 -16.99
C ILE A 768 9.74 -14.61 -16.62
N ALA A 769 9.98 -15.68 -15.87
CA ALA A 769 11.33 -16.15 -15.54
C ALA A 769 12.13 -16.51 -16.81
N ALA A 770 11.54 -17.30 -17.72
CA ALA A 770 12.17 -17.65 -19.00
C ALA A 770 12.45 -16.42 -19.87
N LYS A 771 11.51 -15.47 -19.95
CA LYS A 771 11.68 -14.20 -20.66
C LYS A 771 12.85 -13.40 -20.08
N HIS A 772 12.95 -13.28 -18.75
CA HIS A 772 14.05 -12.56 -18.10
C HIS A 772 15.40 -13.25 -18.28
N GLN A 773 15.43 -14.58 -18.33
CA GLN A 773 16.65 -15.36 -18.56
C GLN A 773 17.14 -15.24 -20.01
N TYR A 774 16.29 -15.63 -20.98
CA TYR A 774 16.71 -15.80 -22.37
C TYR A 774 16.62 -14.52 -23.22
N PHE A 775 15.75 -13.58 -22.84
CA PHE A 775 15.50 -12.32 -23.57
C PHE A 775 15.83 -11.10 -22.70
N SER A 776 16.94 -11.17 -21.98
CA SER A 776 17.35 -10.18 -20.96
C SER A 776 17.77 -8.81 -21.51
N GLN A 777 18.00 -8.68 -22.82
CA GLN A 777 18.67 -7.53 -23.42
C GLN A 777 17.79 -6.29 -23.64
N ARG A 778 16.45 -6.41 -23.57
CA ARG A 778 15.53 -5.30 -23.93
C ARG A 778 14.59 -4.91 -22.80
N GLY A 779 14.30 -3.61 -22.69
CA GLY A 779 13.26 -3.07 -21.82
C GLY A 779 11.86 -3.11 -22.44
N HIS A 780 10.94 -2.31 -21.90
CA HIS A 780 9.55 -2.28 -22.36
C HIS A 780 9.35 -1.33 -23.55
N SER A 781 8.40 -1.67 -24.42
CA SER A 781 7.97 -0.80 -25.52
C SER A 781 7.12 0.35 -25.00
N ALA A 782 7.32 1.53 -25.59
CA ALA A 782 6.61 2.77 -25.34
C ALA A 782 6.29 3.47 -26.66
N TYR A 783 5.27 4.30 -26.64
CA TYR A 783 4.73 4.97 -27.82
C TYR A 783 4.67 6.47 -27.59
N VAL A 784 5.12 7.24 -28.57
CA VAL A 784 4.76 8.66 -28.70
C VAL A 784 3.44 8.72 -29.44
N PHE A 785 2.40 9.28 -28.83
CA PHE A 785 1.12 9.55 -29.48
C PHE A 785 1.09 11.00 -29.95
N ILE A 786 0.75 11.21 -31.22
CA ILE A 786 0.60 12.51 -31.86
C ILE A 786 -0.82 12.57 -32.42
N GLY A 787 -1.63 13.50 -31.92
CA GLY A 787 -3.01 13.68 -32.36
C GLY A 787 -3.15 14.43 -33.68
N ASN A 788 -4.35 14.97 -33.93
CA ASN A 788 -4.65 15.74 -35.13
C ASN A 788 -3.98 17.12 -35.05
N ILE A 789 -2.85 17.28 -35.73
CA ILE A 789 -2.05 18.52 -35.80
C ILE A 789 -1.79 18.90 -37.25
N ASP A 790 -1.25 20.11 -37.48
CA ASP A 790 -0.73 20.51 -38.79
C ASP A 790 0.64 19.86 -39.04
N TYR A 791 0.62 18.60 -39.52
CA TYR A 791 1.82 17.78 -39.67
C TYR A 791 2.92 18.42 -40.52
N PRO A 792 2.66 19.09 -41.67
CA PRO A 792 3.72 19.74 -42.44
C PRO A 792 4.43 20.85 -41.67
N SER A 793 3.71 21.74 -40.98
CA SER A 793 4.33 22.86 -40.25
C SER A 793 5.09 22.40 -39.01
N GLU A 794 4.56 21.37 -38.34
CA GLU A 794 5.10 20.84 -37.09
C GLU A 794 6.14 19.72 -37.30
N PHE A 795 6.38 19.27 -38.55
CA PHE A 795 7.26 18.13 -38.85
C PHE A 795 8.69 18.31 -38.31
N SER A 796 9.23 19.52 -38.38
CA SER A 796 10.56 19.86 -37.85
C SER A 796 10.66 19.61 -36.33
N LYS A 797 9.57 19.89 -35.60
CA LYS A 797 9.47 19.63 -34.15
C LYS A 797 9.35 18.15 -33.86
N ILE A 798 8.59 17.39 -34.65
CA ILE A 798 8.51 15.91 -34.55
C ILE A 798 9.89 15.26 -34.75
N MET A 799 10.65 15.74 -35.73
CA MET A 799 12.02 15.28 -35.97
C MET A 799 12.93 15.60 -34.79
N THR A 800 12.82 16.81 -34.22
CA THR A 800 13.59 17.23 -33.03
C THR A 800 13.26 16.35 -31.81
N LEU A 801 11.97 16.06 -31.58
CA LEU A 801 11.53 15.14 -30.53
C LEU A 801 12.15 13.76 -30.71
N THR A 802 12.08 13.23 -31.92
CA THR A 802 12.62 11.90 -32.26
C THR A 802 14.13 11.85 -32.07
N SER A 803 14.88 12.87 -32.50
CA SER A 803 16.33 12.93 -32.32
C SER A 803 16.72 13.04 -30.85
N ASN A 804 15.98 13.82 -30.07
CA ASN A 804 16.23 13.98 -28.64
C ASN A 804 15.91 12.68 -27.89
N LEU A 805 14.81 12.00 -28.24
CA LEU A 805 14.48 10.68 -27.69
C LEU A 805 15.57 9.65 -27.99
N LYS A 806 16.11 9.65 -29.20
CA LYS A 806 17.21 8.74 -29.59
C LYS A 806 18.50 8.99 -28.81
N ASN A 807 18.73 10.21 -28.36
CA ASN A 807 19.92 10.61 -27.60
C ASN A 807 19.78 10.39 -26.08
N LEU A 808 18.58 10.07 -25.58
CA LEU A 808 18.37 9.79 -24.16
C LEU A 808 18.99 8.44 -23.78
N SER A 809 19.74 8.41 -22.68
CA SER A 809 20.32 7.17 -22.11
C SER A 809 19.28 6.14 -21.69
N SER A 810 18.04 6.58 -21.45
CA SER A 810 16.90 5.74 -21.09
C SER A 810 16.31 4.98 -22.27
N VAL A 811 16.62 5.37 -23.51
CA VAL A 811 16.05 4.78 -24.73
C VAL A 811 17.11 3.90 -25.41
N GLU A 812 16.77 2.63 -25.63
CA GLU A 812 17.67 1.68 -26.31
C GLU A 812 17.53 1.79 -27.84
N LYS A 813 16.28 1.81 -28.33
CA LYS A 813 15.96 1.75 -29.75
C LYS A 813 14.70 2.53 -30.05
N ILE A 814 14.66 3.21 -31.19
CA ILE A 814 13.48 3.91 -31.71
C ILE A 814 13.20 3.45 -33.15
N GLU A 815 11.94 3.13 -33.45
CA GLU A 815 11.46 2.85 -34.81
C GLU A 815 10.87 4.15 -35.39
N SER A 816 11.77 4.99 -35.92
CA SER A 816 11.44 6.34 -36.38
C SER A 816 10.89 6.36 -37.81
N TRP A 817 9.56 6.30 -37.94
CA TRP A 817 8.92 6.61 -39.22
C TRP A 817 9.22 8.04 -39.71
N PRO A 818 9.37 9.09 -38.86
CA PRO A 818 9.70 10.43 -39.35
C PRO A 818 11.04 10.48 -40.09
N ASP A 819 12.08 9.81 -39.56
CA ASP A 819 13.39 9.74 -40.23
C ASP A 819 13.29 8.99 -41.56
N HIS A 820 12.56 7.88 -41.58
CA HIS A 820 12.39 7.06 -42.79
C HIS A 820 11.58 7.81 -43.86
N PHE A 821 10.56 8.54 -43.45
CA PHE A 821 9.74 9.36 -44.33
C PHE A 821 10.53 10.55 -44.88
N ALA A 822 11.27 11.27 -44.04
CA ALA A 822 12.15 12.36 -44.46
C ALA A 822 13.18 11.91 -45.50
N ASN A 823 13.84 10.76 -45.25
CA ASN A 823 14.81 10.19 -46.17
C ASN A 823 14.16 9.72 -47.49
N PHE A 824 12.95 9.17 -47.43
CA PHE A 824 12.19 8.77 -48.61
C PHE A 824 11.86 9.98 -49.50
N VAL A 825 11.34 11.06 -48.91
CA VAL A 825 11.00 12.28 -49.65
C VAL A 825 12.24 12.94 -50.25
N LYS A 826 13.32 13.03 -49.48
CA LYS A 826 14.60 13.56 -49.96
C LYS A 826 15.17 12.75 -51.12
N LYS A 827 15.07 11.42 -51.06
CA LYS A 827 15.60 10.51 -52.09
C LYS A 827 14.81 10.58 -53.40
N PHE A 828 13.48 10.56 -53.33
CA PHE A 828 12.63 10.41 -54.53
C PHE A 828 12.04 11.72 -55.07
N TYR A 829 11.90 12.73 -54.22
CA TYR A 829 11.28 14.02 -54.57
C TYR A 829 12.22 15.22 -54.41
N GLN A 830 13.46 15.00 -53.94
CA GLN A 830 14.49 16.03 -53.75
C GLN A 830 14.06 17.21 -52.85
N ALA A 831 13.05 17.01 -52.00
CA ALA A 831 12.55 18.00 -51.04
C ALA A 831 12.98 17.64 -49.60
N ASP A 832 13.28 18.65 -48.79
CA ASP A 832 13.65 18.50 -47.38
C ASP A 832 12.50 18.92 -46.46
N LEU A 833 11.79 17.93 -45.92
CA LEU A 833 10.65 18.11 -45.01
C LEU A 833 10.97 18.93 -43.74
N THR A 834 12.24 19.14 -43.40
CA THR A 834 12.64 19.92 -42.22
C THR A 834 12.92 21.38 -42.50
N LYS A 835 13.16 21.75 -43.76
CA LYS A 835 13.59 23.10 -44.17
C LYS A 835 12.66 23.75 -45.17
N ASP A 836 12.04 22.95 -46.03
CA ASP A 836 11.19 23.43 -47.10
C ASP A 836 9.74 23.57 -46.60
N ASN A 837 9.08 24.67 -46.94
CA ASN A 837 7.65 24.85 -46.68
C ASN A 837 6.84 24.03 -47.70
N ILE A 838 6.48 22.82 -47.32
CA ILE A 838 5.70 21.89 -48.16
C ILE A 838 4.20 22.12 -47.95
N LYS A 839 3.44 22.16 -49.05
CA LYS A 839 1.98 22.27 -49.00
C LYS A 839 1.36 20.99 -48.46
N GLN A 840 0.21 21.11 -47.80
CA GLN A 840 -0.52 19.96 -47.24
C GLN A 840 -0.82 18.87 -48.29
N GLU A 841 -1.20 19.25 -49.50
CA GLU A 841 -1.50 18.32 -50.61
C GLU A 841 -0.26 17.48 -51.00
N ASP A 842 0.90 18.15 -51.13
CA ASP A 842 2.16 17.48 -51.46
C ASP A 842 2.60 16.54 -50.32
N PHE A 843 2.44 16.97 -49.06
CA PHE A 843 2.73 16.13 -47.89
C PHE A 843 1.86 14.87 -47.86
N GLN A 844 0.55 15.01 -48.10
CA GLN A 844 -0.40 13.89 -48.17
C GLN A 844 -0.07 12.92 -49.30
N ARG A 845 0.32 13.45 -50.47
CA ARG A 845 0.75 12.65 -51.61
C ARG A 845 2.02 11.87 -51.30
N TYR A 846 3.03 12.53 -50.73
CA TYR A 846 4.29 11.87 -50.33
C TYR A 846 4.06 10.81 -49.26
N LEU A 847 3.21 11.10 -48.27
CA LEU A 847 2.87 10.17 -47.20
C LEU A 847 2.17 8.92 -47.75
N SER A 848 1.19 9.08 -48.64
CA SER A 848 0.53 7.94 -49.29
C SER A 848 1.55 7.06 -50.01
N LYS A 849 2.40 7.68 -50.83
CA LYS A 849 3.45 6.97 -51.58
C LYS A 849 4.45 6.25 -50.66
N PHE A 850 4.83 6.88 -49.55
CA PHE A 850 5.67 6.27 -48.53
C PHE A 850 4.99 5.07 -47.86
N LEU A 851 3.74 5.21 -47.43
CA LEU A 851 3.02 4.15 -46.72
C LEU A 851 2.75 2.93 -47.59
N PHE A 852 2.67 3.06 -48.91
CA PHE A 852 2.63 1.92 -49.82
C PHE A 852 4.03 1.46 -50.31
N SER A 853 5.09 2.22 -50.06
CA SER A 853 6.45 1.79 -50.41
C SER A 853 6.92 0.58 -49.60
N ARG A 854 7.95 -0.10 -50.10
CA ARG A 854 8.57 -1.24 -49.39
C ARG A 854 9.10 -0.87 -48.01
N THR A 855 9.62 0.34 -47.86
CA THR A 855 10.22 0.83 -46.60
C THR A 855 9.18 1.40 -45.64
N GLY A 856 8.14 2.06 -46.15
CA GLY A 856 7.10 2.69 -45.33
C GLY A 856 5.89 1.80 -45.02
N GLY A 857 5.70 0.69 -45.75
CA GLY A 857 4.60 -0.27 -45.53
C GLY A 857 4.45 -0.76 -44.09
N LYS A 858 5.57 -0.99 -43.39
CA LYS A 858 5.55 -1.41 -41.98
C LYS A 858 4.93 -0.38 -41.03
N TYR A 859 4.90 0.89 -41.42
CA TYR A 859 4.37 1.98 -40.59
C TYR A 859 2.89 2.26 -40.81
N GLN A 860 2.21 1.57 -41.73
CA GLN A 860 0.77 1.77 -41.95
C GLN A 860 -0.05 1.64 -40.65
N MET A 861 0.37 0.74 -39.74
CA MET A 861 -0.31 0.52 -38.48
C MET A 861 -0.16 1.69 -37.49
N ASN A 862 0.89 2.51 -37.65
CA ASN A 862 1.17 3.67 -36.81
C ASN A 862 0.23 4.85 -37.09
N PHE A 863 -0.47 4.86 -38.22
CA PHE A 863 -1.35 5.96 -38.61
C PHE A 863 -2.83 5.59 -38.49
N ARG A 864 -3.62 6.59 -38.10
CA ARG A 864 -5.07 6.63 -38.28
C ARG A 864 -5.41 7.89 -39.05
N PHE A 865 -6.40 7.78 -39.92
CA PHE A 865 -6.79 8.82 -40.88
C PHE A 865 -8.28 9.12 -40.74
N ASN A 866 -8.70 10.35 -41.06
CA ASN A 866 -10.12 10.74 -41.15
C ASN A 866 -10.82 10.18 -42.40
N GLY A 867 -10.41 8.99 -42.84
CA GLY A 867 -10.85 8.31 -44.05
C GLY A 867 -10.10 6.98 -44.23
N LYS A 868 -10.49 6.19 -45.22
CA LYS A 868 -9.74 4.97 -45.55
C LYS A 868 -8.51 5.34 -46.38
N LEU A 869 -7.32 4.92 -45.94
CA LEU A 869 -6.12 4.99 -46.75
C LEU A 869 -6.29 4.05 -47.97
N LYS A 870 -6.19 4.58 -49.18
CA LYS A 870 -6.27 3.82 -50.42
C LYS A 870 -5.02 4.03 -51.25
N CYS A 871 -4.61 2.97 -51.94
CA CYS A 871 -3.45 3.04 -52.82
C CYS A 871 -3.76 3.96 -54.03
N GLY A 872 -2.82 4.83 -54.37
CA GLY A 872 -2.88 5.68 -55.57
C GLY A 872 -3.66 6.99 -55.40
N GLU A 873 -4.39 7.14 -54.29
CA GLU A 873 -5.00 8.40 -53.84
C GLU A 873 -4.09 9.09 -52.80
N ASP A 874 -4.24 10.40 -52.60
CA ASP A 874 -3.53 11.13 -51.56
C ASP A 874 -3.99 10.66 -50.17
N ALA A 875 -3.08 10.68 -49.19
CA ALA A 875 -3.41 10.24 -47.85
C ALA A 875 -4.46 11.19 -47.24
N PRO A 876 -5.56 10.69 -46.64
CA PRO A 876 -6.47 11.57 -45.92
C PRO A 876 -5.74 12.28 -44.77
N PRO A 877 -6.32 13.34 -44.19
CA PRO A 877 -5.75 13.98 -43.00
C PRO A 877 -5.50 12.96 -41.88
N ILE A 878 -4.29 12.99 -41.32
CA ILE A 878 -3.90 12.15 -40.19
C ILE A 878 -4.72 12.56 -38.98
N SER A 879 -5.44 11.62 -38.39
CA SER A 879 -6.10 11.82 -37.10
C SER A 879 -5.15 11.53 -35.95
N ILE A 880 -4.32 10.49 -36.10
CA ILE A 880 -3.34 10.08 -35.09
C ILE A 880 -2.13 9.43 -35.77
N ALA A 881 -0.94 9.70 -35.24
CA ALA A 881 0.28 8.99 -35.57
C ALA A 881 0.99 8.48 -34.31
N THR A 882 1.65 7.33 -34.39
CA THR A 882 2.44 6.76 -33.29
C THR A 882 3.91 6.58 -33.68
N ILE A 883 4.81 6.81 -32.73
CA ILE A 883 6.23 6.44 -32.87
C ILE A 883 6.57 5.44 -31.77
N GLU A 884 6.99 4.23 -32.14
CA GLU A 884 7.37 3.20 -31.17
C GLU A 884 8.85 3.30 -30.81
N PHE A 885 9.16 3.17 -29.52
CA PHE A 885 10.52 3.08 -29.01
C PHE A 885 10.59 2.12 -27.82
N PHE A 886 11.80 1.69 -27.47
CA PHE A 886 12.06 0.73 -26.41
C PHE A 886 12.93 1.40 -25.35
N PHE A 887 12.50 1.31 -24.10
CA PHE A 887 13.32 1.68 -22.96
C PHE A 887 14.47 0.70 -22.79
N THR A 888 15.56 1.15 -22.17
CA THR A 888 16.57 0.25 -21.63
C THR A 888 15.99 -0.56 -20.46
N LYS A 889 16.68 -1.62 -20.05
CA LYS A 889 16.25 -2.43 -18.91
C LYS A 889 16.48 -1.66 -17.61
N PHE A 890 15.40 -1.41 -16.89
CA PHE A 890 15.42 -0.80 -15.56
C PHE A 890 15.18 -1.85 -14.48
N SER A 891 15.83 -1.66 -13.34
CA SER A 891 15.78 -2.56 -12.19
C SER A 891 14.69 -2.18 -11.17
N GLY A 892 14.39 -0.89 -11.02
CA GLY A 892 13.47 -0.41 -10.00
C GLY A 892 12.98 1.03 -10.19
N PRO A 893 12.23 1.55 -9.20
CA PRO A 893 11.55 2.86 -9.30
C PRO A 893 12.52 4.04 -9.49
N HIS A 894 13.73 3.94 -8.94
CA HIS A 894 14.77 4.96 -9.04
C HIS A 894 15.26 5.20 -10.48
N GLU A 895 15.08 4.24 -11.39
CA GLU A 895 15.39 4.39 -12.81
C GLU A 895 14.12 4.64 -13.64
N TRP A 896 13.02 3.93 -13.32
CA TRP A 896 11.76 4.03 -14.05
C TRP A 896 11.09 5.39 -13.94
N ILE A 897 11.03 5.97 -12.73
CA ILE A 897 10.32 7.24 -12.51
C ILE A 897 11.02 8.40 -13.24
N PRO A 898 12.36 8.57 -13.13
CA PRO A 898 13.07 9.58 -13.92
C PRO A 898 12.93 9.35 -15.43
N ALA A 899 13.05 8.12 -15.92
CA ALA A 899 12.91 7.83 -17.35
C ALA A 899 11.51 8.19 -17.89
N MET A 900 10.46 7.91 -17.12
CA MET A 900 9.09 8.32 -17.44
C MET A 900 8.94 9.85 -17.45
N ASP A 901 9.42 10.52 -16.40
CA ASP A 901 9.28 11.96 -16.26
C ASP A 901 10.08 12.72 -17.33
N ASP A 902 11.32 12.30 -17.62
CA ASP A 902 12.20 12.91 -18.61
C ASP A 902 11.63 12.77 -20.02
N THR A 903 11.13 11.58 -20.38
CA THR A 903 10.51 11.36 -21.70
C THR A 903 9.23 12.21 -21.84
N LYS A 904 8.33 12.19 -20.85
CA LYS A 904 7.12 13.03 -20.88
C LYS A 904 7.44 14.53 -20.90
N LYS A 905 8.46 14.95 -20.16
CA LYS A 905 8.93 16.34 -20.13
C LYS A 905 9.47 16.75 -21.51
N LEU A 906 10.26 15.89 -22.16
CA LEU A 906 10.77 16.14 -23.50
C LEU A 906 9.65 16.34 -24.54
N ALA A 907 8.60 15.52 -24.48
CA ALA A 907 7.43 15.69 -25.35
C ALA A 907 6.74 17.05 -25.15
N ARG A 908 6.60 17.50 -23.89
CA ARG A 908 6.02 18.82 -23.57
C ARG A 908 6.92 19.99 -23.98
N GLU A 909 8.23 19.90 -23.73
CA GLU A 909 9.20 20.97 -24.02
C GLU A 909 9.41 21.20 -25.52
N THR A 910 9.12 20.20 -26.36
CA THR A 910 9.18 20.36 -27.81
C THR A 910 8.15 21.36 -28.32
N GLY A 911 7.04 21.58 -27.60
CA GLY A 911 6.05 22.62 -27.92
C GLY A 911 5.34 22.41 -29.27
N ILE A 912 4.96 21.17 -29.57
CA ILE A 912 4.14 20.84 -30.75
C ILE A 912 2.72 21.34 -30.50
N ASP A 913 2.16 22.07 -31.46
CA ASP A 913 0.79 22.60 -31.34
C ASP A 913 -0.24 21.49 -31.54
N GLY A 914 -0.80 20.99 -30.43
CA GLY A 914 -1.79 19.93 -30.39
C GLY A 914 -1.51 18.85 -29.34
N PHE A 915 -2.18 17.71 -29.45
CA PHE A 915 -2.04 16.63 -28.48
C PHE A 915 -0.79 15.78 -28.78
N VAL A 916 0.22 15.85 -27.91
CA VAL A 916 1.39 14.95 -27.96
C VAL A 916 1.67 14.42 -26.56
N THR A 917 1.75 13.09 -26.42
CA THR A 917 2.10 12.45 -25.15
C THR A 917 2.97 11.22 -25.37
N ILE A 918 3.61 10.75 -24.31
CA ILE A 918 4.34 9.49 -24.27
C ILE A 918 3.59 8.53 -23.36
N TRP A 919 3.25 7.39 -23.93
CA TRP A 919 2.47 6.36 -23.28
C TRP A 919 3.24 5.04 -23.27
N CYS A 920 3.27 4.41 -22.11
CA CYS A 920 3.79 3.06 -21.91
C CYS A 920 2.86 2.37 -20.93
N LYS A 921 2.49 1.12 -21.20
CA LYS A 921 1.63 0.33 -20.31
C LYS A 921 2.16 0.33 -18.86
N MET A 922 3.48 0.26 -18.69
CA MET A 922 4.15 0.21 -17.39
C MET A 922 4.02 1.52 -16.59
N PHE A 923 3.70 2.65 -17.22
CA PHE A 923 3.50 3.92 -16.51
C PHE A 923 2.32 3.88 -15.53
N SER A 924 1.34 2.99 -15.73
CA SER A 924 0.24 2.77 -14.78
C SER A 924 0.76 2.47 -13.35
N THR A 925 1.74 1.58 -13.25
CA THR A 925 2.38 1.18 -12.00
C THR A 925 3.19 2.34 -11.42
N TRP A 926 4.03 3.00 -12.23
CA TRP A 926 4.97 4.01 -11.75
C TRP A 926 4.34 5.35 -11.41
N VAL A 927 3.23 5.73 -12.06
CA VAL A 927 2.44 6.90 -11.67
C VAL A 927 1.86 6.71 -10.28
N THR A 928 1.37 5.51 -9.99
CA THR A 928 0.82 5.15 -8.67
C THR A 928 1.92 5.12 -7.63
N ASP A 929 3.04 4.44 -7.94
CA ASP A 929 4.20 4.35 -7.05
C ASP A 929 4.71 5.75 -6.72
N LYS A 930 4.96 6.64 -7.69
CA LYS A 930 5.43 8.03 -7.48
C LYS A 930 4.63 8.83 -6.43
N LEU A 931 3.31 8.61 -6.35
CA LEU A 931 2.41 9.37 -5.47
C LEU A 931 2.26 8.75 -4.07
N ILE A 932 2.52 7.44 -3.94
CA ILE A 932 2.04 6.68 -2.79
C ILE A 932 2.63 7.13 -1.45
N ALA A 933 3.93 7.43 -1.39
CA ALA A 933 4.57 7.82 -0.13
C ALA A 933 4.05 9.16 0.40
N GLN A 934 3.77 10.12 -0.48
CA GLN A 934 3.21 11.41 -0.11
C GLN A 934 1.78 11.26 0.41
N GLU A 935 0.99 10.41 -0.25
CA GLU A 935 -0.38 10.10 0.14
C GLU A 935 -0.45 9.37 1.49
N VAL A 936 0.39 8.35 1.69
CA VAL A 936 0.51 7.61 2.96
C VAL A 936 0.83 8.57 4.11
N LEU A 937 1.84 9.43 3.94
CA LEU A 937 2.25 10.37 4.98
C LEU A 937 1.11 11.36 5.30
N ARG A 938 0.44 11.90 4.28
CA ARG A 938 -0.70 12.81 4.47
C ARG A 938 -1.83 12.12 5.24
N ASN A 939 -2.22 10.92 4.84
CA ASN A 939 -3.33 10.20 5.45
C ASN A 939 -3.02 9.80 6.89
N ILE A 940 -1.81 9.31 7.19
CA ILE A 940 -1.39 8.98 8.56
C ILE A 940 -1.42 10.22 9.46
N ILE A 941 -0.90 11.37 8.99
CA ILE A 941 -0.90 12.62 9.78
C ILE A 941 -2.34 13.08 10.04
N LEU A 942 -3.19 13.08 9.02
CA LEU A 942 -4.59 13.48 9.17
C LEU A 942 -5.36 12.52 10.09
N ALA A 943 -5.15 11.21 9.96
CA ALA A 943 -5.76 10.20 10.80
C ALA A 943 -5.33 10.39 12.25
N LEU A 944 -4.04 10.59 12.51
CA LEU A 944 -3.53 10.85 13.85
C LEU A 944 -4.16 12.09 14.48
N ILE A 945 -4.26 13.20 13.74
CA ILE A 945 -4.89 14.44 14.24
C ILE A 945 -6.36 14.20 14.59
N CYS A 946 -7.12 13.57 13.70
CA CYS A 946 -8.57 13.40 13.88
C CYS A 946 -8.90 12.36 14.96
N VAL A 947 -8.16 11.25 15.01
CA VAL A 947 -8.33 10.21 16.02
C VAL A 947 -7.93 10.75 17.40
N MET A 948 -6.85 11.51 17.49
CA MET A 948 -6.48 12.14 18.76
C MET A 948 -7.43 13.24 19.19
N ALA A 949 -7.98 14.03 18.26
CA ALA A 949 -9.03 14.99 18.55
C ALA A 949 -10.29 14.29 19.09
N THR A 950 -10.69 13.18 18.48
CA THR A 950 -11.84 12.37 18.92
C THR A 950 -11.58 11.78 20.32
N THR A 951 -10.39 11.22 20.55
CA THR A 951 -9.97 10.71 21.86
C THR A 951 -9.97 11.81 22.92
N ALA A 952 -9.50 13.00 22.57
CA ALA A 952 -9.49 14.16 23.46
C ALA A 952 -10.90 14.66 23.79
N ILE A 953 -11.85 14.60 22.86
CA ILE A 953 -13.25 14.98 23.12
C ILE A 953 -13.93 13.96 24.06
N LEU A 954 -13.71 12.67 23.84
CA LEU A 954 -14.41 11.62 24.59
C LEU A 954 -13.82 11.37 25.98
N ILE A 955 -12.49 11.39 26.13
CA ILE A 955 -11.80 11.22 27.42
C ILE A 955 -11.73 12.55 28.19
N ALA A 956 -11.61 13.67 27.48
CA ALA A 956 -11.55 15.05 28.02
C ALA A 956 -10.42 15.34 29.04
N GLU A 957 -9.47 14.41 29.25
CA GLU A 957 -8.32 14.61 30.14
C GLU A 957 -7.00 14.69 29.35
N PRO A 958 -6.43 15.90 29.16
CA PRO A 958 -5.35 16.14 28.19
C PRO A 958 -4.06 15.37 28.51
N GLN A 959 -3.78 15.15 29.79
CA GLN A 959 -2.59 14.40 30.21
C GLN A 959 -2.66 12.93 29.75
N THR A 960 -3.83 12.31 29.83
CA THR A 960 -4.02 10.92 29.39
C THR A 960 -3.94 10.82 27.87
N CYS A 961 -4.57 11.76 27.16
CA CYS A 961 -4.54 11.81 25.70
C CYS A 961 -3.11 11.96 25.16
N PHE A 962 -2.26 12.74 25.83
CA PHE A 962 -0.83 12.83 25.47
C PHE A 962 -0.11 11.49 25.55
N TRP A 963 -0.34 10.72 26.62
CA TRP A 963 0.29 9.40 26.77
C TRP A 963 -0.24 8.37 25.77
N ILE A 964 -1.54 8.43 25.43
CA ILE A 964 -2.11 7.63 24.36
C ILE A 964 -1.44 7.98 23.02
N LEU A 965 -1.33 9.28 22.69
CA LEU A 965 -0.65 9.73 21.48
C LEU A 965 0.79 9.23 21.40
N LEU A 966 1.54 9.29 22.50
CA LEU A 966 2.91 8.77 22.55
C LEU A 966 2.96 7.27 22.26
N CYS A 967 2.06 6.48 22.85
CA CYS A 967 1.97 5.04 22.59
C CYS A 967 1.67 4.73 21.12
N VAL A 968 0.77 5.49 20.51
CA VAL A 968 0.41 5.34 19.08
C VAL A 968 1.60 5.68 18.19
N LEU A 969 2.25 6.83 18.41
CA LEU A 969 3.44 7.25 17.66
C LEU A 969 4.57 6.23 17.73
N LEU A 970 4.86 5.70 18.92
CA LEU A 970 5.87 4.66 19.11
C LEU A 970 5.47 3.36 18.42
N THR A 971 4.18 3.01 18.39
CA THR A 971 3.68 1.83 17.67
C THR A 971 3.90 1.99 16.17
N LEU A 972 3.49 3.11 15.59
CA LEU A 972 3.67 3.39 14.16
C LEU A 972 5.14 3.39 13.76
N LEU A 973 6.02 4.03 14.54
CA LEU A 973 7.47 4.04 14.31
C LEU A 973 8.05 2.62 14.29
N ASN A 974 7.65 1.78 15.26
CA ASN A 974 8.13 0.41 15.33
C ASN A 974 7.56 -0.45 14.18
N VAL A 975 6.29 -0.28 13.81
CA VAL A 975 5.69 -0.99 12.69
C VAL A 975 6.42 -0.63 11.38
N CYS A 976 6.56 0.65 11.06
CA CYS A 976 7.30 1.11 9.87
C CYS A 976 8.74 0.58 9.85
N GLY A 977 9.42 0.59 11.00
CA GLY A 977 10.80 0.11 11.09
C GLY A 977 10.96 -1.40 10.93
N PHE A 978 10.08 -2.17 11.55
CA PHE A 978 10.12 -3.63 11.48
C PHE A 978 9.58 -4.18 10.16
N MET A 979 8.77 -3.41 9.43
CA MET A 979 8.40 -3.73 8.04
C MET A 979 9.65 -3.90 7.16
N TYR A 980 10.62 -2.99 7.25
CA TYR A 980 11.89 -3.11 6.52
C TYR A 980 12.63 -4.40 6.88
N PHE A 981 12.79 -4.70 8.18
CA PHE A 981 13.45 -5.92 8.63
C PHE A 981 12.72 -7.20 8.20
N TRP A 982 11.43 -7.10 7.88
CA TRP A 982 10.61 -8.22 7.41
C TRP A 982 10.49 -8.31 5.88
N GLY A 983 11.26 -7.49 5.15
CA GLY A 983 11.30 -7.44 3.69
C GLY A 983 10.00 -6.90 3.07
N LEU A 984 9.34 -5.97 3.76
CA LEU A 984 8.18 -5.25 3.24
C LEU A 984 8.62 -3.85 2.78
N THR A 985 7.97 -3.35 1.73
CA THR A 985 8.17 -2.02 1.15
C THR A 985 6.94 -1.14 1.40
N ILE A 986 7.04 0.16 1.14
CA ILE A 986 5.85 1.03 1.10
C ILE A 986 5.15 0.79 -0.24
N ASP A 987 3.99 0.15 -0.16
CA ASP A 987 3.11 -0.15 -1.29
C ASP A 987 1.62 0.06 -0.93
N ILE A 988 0.72 -0.26 -1.86
CA ILE A 988 -0.73 -0.05 -1.68
C ILE A 988 -1.25 -0.86 -0.49
N VAL A 989 -0.84 -2.13 -0.36
CA VAL A 989 -1.27 -3.01 0.73
C VAL A 989 -0.78 -2.50 2.08
N SER A 990 0.49 -2.08 2.13
CA SER A 990 1.12 -1.54 3.34
C SER A 990 0.52 -0.21 3.77
N CYS A 991 0.08 0.63 2.83
CA CYS A 991 -0.69 1.84 3.13
C CYS A 991 -1.94 1.52 3.94
N ILE A 992 -2.72 0.53 3.51
CA ILE A 992 -3.94 0.10 4.22
C ILE A 992 -3.57 -0.39 5.63
N GLY A 993 -2.55 -1.24 5.73
CA GLY A 993 -2.10 -1.79 7.01
C GLY A 993 -1.62 -0.71 8.00
N LEU A 994 -0.89 0.31 7.53
CA LEU A 994 -0.41 1.42 8.35
C LEU A 994 -1.53 2.36 8.78
N GLU A 995 -2.51 2.61 7.92
CA GLU A 995 -3.69 3.38 8.27
C GLU A 995 -4.53 2.68 9.35
N LEU A 996 -4.73 1.37 9.20
CA LEU A 996 -5.39 0.52 10.18
C LEU A 996 -4.64 0.46 11.52
N ALA A 997 -3.32 0.54 11.48
CA ALA A 997 -2.49 0.59 12.68
C ALA A 997 -2.82 1.79 13.57
N VAL A 998 -3.23 2.93 13.00
CA VAL A 998 -3.59 4.13 13.77
C VAL A 998 -4.82 3.85 14.64
N GLY A 999 -5.88 3.26 14.08
CA GLY A 999 -7.11 2.92 14.81
C GLY A 999 -6.85 1.85 15.88
N LEU A 1000 -6.35 0.68 15.45
CA LEU A 1000 -6.14 -0.48 16.34
C LEU A 1000 -5.18 -0.21 17.50
N SER A 1001 -4.16 0.64 17.31
CA SER A 1001 -3.20 0.96 18.37
C SER A 1001 -3.78 1.88 19.45
N VAL A 1002 -4.76 2.72 19.11
CA VAL A 1002 -5.45 3.59 20.06
C VAL A 1002 -6.30 2.78 21.01
N ASP A 1003 -6.98 1.73 20.53
CA ASP A 1003 -7.91 0.93 21.33
C ASP A 1003 -7.28 0.32 22.57
N TYR A 1004 -6.12 -0.34 22.39
CA TYR A 1004 -5.39 -0.96 23.49
C TYR A 1004 -5.01 0.05 24.59
N ALA A 1005 -4.57 1.24 24.18
CA ALA A 1005 -4.18 2.31 25.09
C ALA A 1005 -5.41 2.99 25.73
N ALA A 1006 -6.47 3.24 24.95
CA ALA A 1006 -7.68 3.93 25.35
C ALA A 1006 -8.47 3.14 26.41
N HIS A 1007 -8.64 1.83 26.24
CA HIS A 1007 -9.33 1.00 27.25
C HIS A 1007 -8.61 1.02 28.61
N VAL A 1008 -7.29 0.87 28.60
CA VAL A 1008 -6.47 0.88 29.83
C VAL A 1008 -6.48 2.27 30.48
N ALA A 1009 -6.36 3.31 29.67
CA ALA A 1009 -6.43 4.71 30.10
C ALA A 1009 -7.79 5.06 30.73
N HIS A 1010 -8.89 4.69 30.08
CA HIS A 1010 -10.25 4.91 30.58
C HIS A 1010 -10.49 4.16 31.91
N ALA A 1011 -10.03 2.90 31.99
CA ALA A 1011 -10.09 2.13 33.23
C ALA A 1011 -9.26 2.78 34.37
N PHE A 1012 -8.10 3.36 34.06
CA PHE A 1012 -7.28 4.09 35.05
C PHE A 1012 -7.93 5.37 35.56
N LEU A 1013 -8.62 6.13 34.69
CA LEU A 1013 -9.31 7.35 35.06
C LEU A 1013 -10.49 7.10 36.00
N ASN A 1014 -11.20 5.99 35.79
CA ASN A 1014 -12.34 5.59 36.60
C ASN A 1014 -11.96 4.75 37.85
N ALA A 1015 -10.72 4.28 37.95
CA ALA A 1015 -10.21 3.62 39.14
C ALA A 1015 -10.01 4.60 40.30
N SER A 1016 -10.45 4.20 41.50
CA SER A 1016 -10.31 4.97 42.75
C SER A 1016 -9.50 4.18 43.80
N SER A 1017 -8.62 4.86 44.55
CA SER A 1017 -7.92 4.29 45.72
C SER A 1017 -8.27 5.08 47.00
N GLN A 1018 -8.13 4.43 48.16
CA GLN A 1018 -8.34 5.00 49.49
C GLN A 1018 -7.05 5.59 50.09
N GLU A 1019 -5.92 5.46 49.41
CA GLU A 1019 -4.59 5.80 49.94
C GLU A 1019 -4.26 7.29 49.74
N LYS A 1020 -3.72 7.96 50.77
CA LYS A 1020 -3.47 9.41 50.74
C LYS A 1020 -2.15 9.82 50.05
N LYS A 1021 -1.21 8.90 49.87
CA LYS A 1021 0.09 9.17 49.22
C LYS A 1021 -0.07 9.11 47.70
N LYS A 1022 0.21 10.22 47.02
CA LYS A 1022 -0.01 10.40 45.58
C LYS A 1022 0.68 9.33 44.71
N ASP A 1023 1.90 8.92 45.06
CA ASP A 1023 2.66 7.94 44.27
C ASP A 1023 2.17 6.50 44.46
N GLN A 1024 1.66 6.18 45.66
CA GLN A 1024 1.06 4.87 45.92
C GLN A 1024 -0.37 4.78 45.34
N ASP A 1025 -1.15 5.87 45.39
CA ASP A 1025 -2.45 6.00 44.73
C ASP A 1025 -2.37 5.65 43.24
N ARG A 1026 -1.43 6.26 42.50
CA ARG A 1026 -1.22 6.02 41.07
C ARG A 1026 -0.84 4.56 40.78
N LYS A 1027 0.05 3.99 41.59
CA LYS A 1027 0.48 2.59 41.44
C LYS A 1027 -0.69 1.61 41.64
N ILE A 1028 -1.51 1.82 42.68
CA ILE A 1028 -2.67 0.97 42.95
C ILE A 1028 -3.73 1.13 41.87
N ARG A 1029 -4.03 2.36 41.43
CA ARG A 1029 -4.99 2.61 40.36
C ARG A 1029 -4.58 1.97 39.04
N SER A 1030 -3.29 2.03 38.70
CA SER A 1030 -2.73 1.34 37.54
C SER A 1030 -2.91 -0.18 37.63
N LEU A 1031 -2.65 -0.78 38.80
CA LEU A 1031 -2.89 -2.20 39.04
C LEU A 1031 -4.38 -2.56 38.92
N ILE A 1032 -5.28 -1.75 39.49
CA ILE A 1032 -6.73 -1.95 39.39
C ILE A 1032 -7.20 -1.89 37.94
N ALA A 1033 -6.73 -0.91 37.16
CA ALA A 1033 -7.09 -0.73 35.77
C ALA A 1033 -6.71 -1.96 34.92
N VAL A 1034 -5.44 -2.39 35.01
CA VAL A 1034 -4.96 -3.56 34.26
C VAL A 1034 -5.63 -4.84 34.73
N LYS A 1035 -5.86 -5.02 36.03
CA LYS A 1035 -6.57 -6.18 36.56
C LYS A 1035 -8.01 -6.27 36.05
N HIS A 1036 -8.64 -5.12 35.83
CA HIS A 1036 -10.00 -5.05 35.34
C HIS A 1036 -10.11 -5.33 33.84
N ILE A 1037 -9.32 -4.63 33.02
CA ILE A 1037 -9.51 -4.65 31.56
C ILE A 1037 -8.36 -5.31 30.78
N GLY A 1038 -7.18 -5.48 31.38
CA GLY A 1038 -5.99 -5.96 30.69
C GLY A 1038 -6.11 -7.38 30.14
N ALA A 1039 -6.85 -8.27 30.81
CA ALA A 1039 -7.14 -9.60 30.29
C ALA A 1039 -8.07 -9.55 29.07
N ALA A 1040 -9.12 -8.72 29.11
CA ALA A 1040 -10.05 -8.55 28.01
C ALA A 1040 -9.34 -8.00 26.76
N VAL A 1041 -8.50 -6.98 26.94
CA VAL A 1041 -7.68 -6.41 25.87
C VAL A 1041 -6.72 -7.45 25.26
N ALA A 1042 -6.07 -8.27 26.09
CA ALA A 1042 -5.19 -9.33 25.61
C ALA A 1042 -5.95 -10.46 24.88
N TYR A 1043 -7.16 -10.80 25.33
CA TYR A 1043 -8.01 -11.78 24.65
C TYR A 1043 -8.53 -11.27 23.31
N GLY A 1044 -8.89 -9.99 23.24
CA GLY A 1044 -9.27 -9.34 21.99
C GLY A 1044 -8.13 -9.39 20.96
N ALA A 1045 -6.95 -8.90 21.35
CA ALA A 1045 -5.75 -8.98 20.53
C ALA A 1045 -5.32 -10.42 20.15
N GLY A 1046 -5.60 -11.40 21.01
CA GLY A 1046 -5.40 -12.82 20.71
C GLY A 1046 -6.40 -13.34 19.66
N SER A 1047 -7.63 -12.84 19.66
CA SER A 1047 -8.68 -13.21 18.71
C SER A 1047 -8.41 -12.67 17.31
N THR A 1048 -8.00 -11.40 17.20
CA THR A 1048 -7.54 -10.76 15.96
C THR A 1048 -6.33 -11.49 15.39
N LEU A 1049 -5.34 -11.82 16.22
CA LEU A 1049 -4.16 -12.58 15.79
C LEU A 1049 -4.54 -13.98 15.28
N LEU A 1050 -5.42 -14.68 15.99
CA LEU A 1050 -5.87 -16.01 15.59
C LEU A 1050 -6.63 -15.98 14.27
N ALA A 1051 -7.54 -15.01 14.08
CA ALA A 1051 -8.30 -14.84 12.85
C ALA A 1051 -7.38 -14.62 11.64
N LEU A 1052 -6.32 -13.81 11.82
CA LEU A 1052 -5.36 -13.49 10.76
C LEU A 1052 -4.28 -14.57 10.57
N SER A 1053 -4.07 -15.47 11.52
CA SER A 1053 -3.03 -16.50 11.45
C SER A 1053 -3.14 -17.41 10.22
N MET A 1054 -4.36 -17.65 9.74
CA MET A 1054 -4.59 -18.45 8.52
C MET A 1054 -4.07 -17.77 7.25
N LEU A 1055 -4.00 -16.43 7.22
CA LEU A 1055 -3.46 -15.67 6.09
C LEU A 1055 -1.94 -15.88 5.93
N ALA A 1056 -1.23 -16.29 6.98
CA ALA A 1056 0.19 -16.62 6.91
C ALA A 1056 0.49 -17.80 5.94
N PHE A 1057 -0.49 -18.69 5.78
CA PHE A 1057 -0.42 -19.85 4.88
C PHE A 1057 -1.00 -19.58 3.48
N SER A 1058 -1.35 -18.32 3.18
CA SER A 1058 -1.72 -17.91 1.81
C SER A 1058 -0.50 -17.90 0.90
N ASP A 1059 -0.69 -18.15 -0.40
CA ASP A 1059 0.31 -17.92 -1.43
C ASP A 1059 0.24 -16.51 -2.05
N ALA A 1060 -0.83 -15.77 -1.79
CA ALA A 1060 -1.00 -14.39 -2.24
C ALA A 1060 -0.13 -13.44 -1.40
N TYR A 1061 0.64 -12.59 -2.08
CA TYR A 1061 1.45 -11.54 -1.45
C TYR A 1061 0.61 -10.63 -0.54
N VAL A 1062 -0.58 -10.23 -1.02
CA VAL A 1062 -1.52 -9.36 -0.29
C VAL A 1062 -1.79 -9.90 1.10
N PHE A 1063 -2.23 -11.16 1.21
CA PHE A 1063 -2.56 -11.77 2.50
C PHE A 1063 -1.33 -11.97 3.40
N ARG A 1064 -0.17 -12.30 2.83
CA ARG A 1064 1.10 -12.39 3.60
C ARG A 1064 1.56 -11.04 4.15
N ALA A 1065 1.50 -9.98 3.34
CA ALA A 1065 1.85 -8.63 3.74
C ALA A 1065 0.89 -8.12 4.82
N PHE A 1066 -0.43 -8.28 4.62
CA PHE A 1066 -1.45 -7.97 5.61
C PHE A 1066 -1.19 -8.68 6.95
N PHE A 1067 -0.97 -10.00 6.94
CA PHE A 1067 -0.67 -10.75 8.17
C PHE A 1067 0.56 -10.21 8.90
N LYS A 1068 1.68 -10.00 8.18
CA LYS A 1068 2.93 -9.48 8.77
C LYS A 1068 2.72 -8.12 9.42
N ILE A 1069 2.07 -7.18 8.74
CA ILE A 1069 1.85 -5.83 9.25
C ILE A 1069 0.95 -5.87 10.49
N PHE A 1070 -0.18 -6.58 10.43
CA PHE A 1070 -1.09 -6.70 11.56
C PHE A 1070 -0.44 -7.38 12.77
N LEU A 1071 0.38 -8.39 12.54
CA LEU A 1071 1.14 -9.02 13.62
C LEU A 1071 2.08 -8.00 14.31
N LEU A 1072 2.77 -7.14 13.56
CA LEU A 1072 3.57 -6.07 14.15
C LEU A 1072 2.70 -5.07 14.93
N VAL A 1073 1.57 -4.66 14.37
CA VAL A 1073 0.63 -3.71 15.00
C VAL A 1073 0.11 -4.27 16.32
N ILE A 1074 -0.31 -5.53 16.36
CA ILE A 1074 -0.82 -6.19 17.57
C ILE A 1074 0.30 -6.33 18.61
N LEU A 1075 1.48 -6.78 18.22
CA LEU A 1075 2.60 -6.98 19.16
C LEU A 1075 3.07 -5.67 19.79
N PHE A 1076 3.33 -4.63 18.97
CA PHE A 1076 3.77 -3.34 19.48
C PHE A 1076 2.64 -2.56 20.15
N GLY A 1077 1.41 -2.67 19.65
CA GLY A 1077 0.22 -2.08 20.26
C GLY A 1077 -0.07 -2.63 21.64
N LEU A 1078 -0.03 -3.96 21.82
CA LEU A 1078 -0.14 -4.60 23.14
C LEU A 1078 1.02 -4.22 24.06
N TRP A 1079 2.25 -4.18 23.53
CA TRP A 1079 3.41 -3.76 24.33
C TRP A 1079 3.23 -2.34 24.86
N HIS A 1080 2.88 -1.38 24.01
CA HIS A 1080 2.70 0.01 24.42
C HIS A 1080 1.45 0.23 25.28
N GLY A 1081 0.33 -0.42 24.95
CA GLY A 1081 -0.95 -0.28 25.65
C GLY A 1081 -1.01 -0.98 27.00
N LEU A 1082 -0.48 -2.21 27.12
CA LEU A 1082 -0.53 -2.99 28.37
C LEU A 1082 0.73 -2.80 29.23
N PHE A 1083 1.93 -2.62 28.67
CA PHE A 1083 3.14 -2.52 29.49
C PHE A 1083 3.61 -1.08 29.69
N LEU A 1084 3.88 -0.35 28.61
CA LEU A 1084 4.41 1.01 28.69
C LEU A 1084 3.43 1.96 29.37
N LEU A 1085 2.17 2.00 28.92
CA LEU A 1085 1.18 2.95 29.40
C LEU A 1085 0.89 2.80 30.92
N PRO A 1086 0.66 1.60 31.50
CA PRO A 1086 0.53 1.45 32.95
C PRO A 1086 1.76 1.87 33.74
N VAL A 1087 2.97 1.61 33.24
CA VAL A 1087 4.21 2.07 33.87
C VAL A 1087 4.23 3.59 33.95
N VAL A 1088 3.92 4.26 32.85
CA VAL A 1088 3.87 5.72 32.74
C VAL A 1088 2.75 6.34 33.59
N LEU A 1089 1.55 5.76 33.57
CA LEU A 1089 0.43 6.21 34.40
C LEU A 1089 0.70 6.00 35.90
N SER A 1090 1.43 4.94 36.27
CA SER A 1090 1.81 4.69 37.66
C SER A 1090 2.82 5.71 38.20
N THR A 1091 3.61 6.36 37.34
CA THR A 1091 4.61 7.36 37.74
C THR A 1091 4.07 8.78 37.59
N VAL A 1092 3.46 9.11 36.43
CA VAL A 1092 3.11 10.48 36.06
C VAL A 1092 1.60 10.70 35.88
N GLY A 1093 0.73 9.68 35.97
CA GLY A 1093 -0.69 9.76 35.61
C GLY A 1093 -1.59 10.78 36.35
N PRO A 1094 -2.74 11.16 35.76
CA PRO A 1094 -3.67 12.15 36.32
C PRO A 1094 -4.45 11.63 37.54
N ARG A 1095 -5.20 12.52 38.19
CA ARG A 1095 -6.06 12.19 39.34
C ARG A 1095 -7.28 11.37 38.90
N SER A 1096 -7.92 10.66 39.84
CA SER A 1096 -9.15 9.91 39.58
C SER A 1096 -10.31 10.87 39.32
N LEU A 1097 -11.19 10.51 38.38
CA LEU A 1097 -12.44 11.22 38.10
C LEU A 1097 -13.53 10.91 39.14
N ARG A 1098 -13.41 9.81 39.90
CA ARG A 1098 -14.38 9.47 40.95
C ARG A 1098 -14.01 10.13 42.29
N ARG A 1099 -14.91 10.94 42.82
CA ARG A 1099 -14.76 11.60 44.13
C ARG A 1099 -15.16 10.64 45.25
N ASN A 1100 -14.24 10.32 46.17
CA ASN A 1100 -14.50 9.49 47.37
C ASN A 1100 -15.55 10.16 48.28
N ASN A 1101 -16.83 9.89 48.06
CA ASN A 1101 -17.95 10.32 48.92
C ASN A 1101 -18.42 9.19 49.86
N VAL A 1102 -17.49 8.45 50.47
CA VAL A 1102 -17.84 7.58 51.60
C VAL A 1102 -17.53 8.33 52.89
N LYS A 1103 -18.58 8.87 53.53
CA LYS A 1103 -18.51 9.28 54.93
C LYS A 1103 -18.14 8.04 55.75
N ARG A 1104 -17.09 8.13 56.57
CA ARG A 1104 -16.78 7.09 57.57
C ARG A 1104 -18.05 6.86 58.41
N PRO A 1105 -18.44 5.60 58.70
CA PRO A 1105 -19.38 5.36 59.78
C PRO A 1105 -18.81 5.99 61.07
N SER A 1106 -19.69 6.59 61.86
CA SER A 1106 -19.38 7.26 63.12
C SER A 1106 -18.65 6.31 64.09
N ARG A 1107 -17.80 6.90 64.92
CA ARG A 1107 -16.87 6.30 65.90
C ARG A 1107 -17.51 5.44 67.01
N ASP A 1108 -18.74 4.97 66.85
CA ASP A 1108 -19.43 4.18 67.87
C ASP A 1108 -19.11 2.67 67.76
N PHE A 1109 -18.51 2.22 66.65
CA PHE A 1109 -18.08 0.83 66.48
C PHE A 1109 -16.70 0.52 67.10
N ASP A 1110 -15.85 1.53 67.36
CA ASP A 1110 -14.51 1.34 67.97
C ASP A 1110 -14.58 1.14 69.49
N ASN A 1111 -15.72 1.45 70.13
CA ASN A 1111 -15.92 1.25 71.57
C ASN A 1111 -16.51 -0.13 71.91
N LEU A 1112 -17.13 -0.83 70.95
CA LEU A 1112 -17.67 -2.18 71.18
C LEU A 1112 -16.59 -3.25 71.06
N THR A 1113 -15.58 -3.04 70.19
CA THR A 1113 -14.43 -3.95 70.02
C THR A 1113 -13.38 -3.82 71.11
N ARG A 1114 -13.32 -2.68 71.83
CA ARG A 1114 -12.40 -2.50 72.96
C ARG A 1114 -12.88 -3.14 74.27
N ALA A 1115 -14.16 -3.50 74.38
CA ALA A 1115 -14.71 -4.18 75.55
C ALA A 1115 -14.56 -5.72 75.47
N THR A 1116 -14.20 -6.27 74.31
CA THR A 1116 -14.07 -7.72 74.09
C THR A 1116 -12.63 -8.25 74.12
N ASP A 1117 -11.62 -7.37 74.16
CA ASP A 1117 -10.20 -7.74 74.08
C ASP A 1117 -9.47 -7.79 75.44
N GLU A 1118 -10.15 -7.54 76.57
CA GLU A 1118 -9.55 -7.62 77.93
C GLU A 1118 -9.88 -8.92 78.72
N GLU A 1119 -10.62 -9.88 78.15
CA GLU A 1119 -11.01 -11.11 78.89
C GLU A 1119 -10.41 -12.43 78.36
N VAL A 1120 -9.49 -12.40 77.39
CA VAL A 1120 -8.92 -13.64 76.81
C VAL A 1120 -7.42 -13.76 77.14
N ASP A 1121 -7.11 -13.94 78.43
CA ASP A 1121 -5.84 -14.53 78.86
C ASP A 1121 -6.01 -15.26 80.21
N LYS A 1122 -6.70 -16.42 80.17
CA LYS A 1122 -6.59 -17.47 81.19
C LYS A 1122 -6.64 -18.85 80.52
N PRO A 1123 -5.65 -19.74 80.75
CA PRO A 1123 -5.67 -21.09 80.20
C PRO A 1123 -6.60 -22.00 81.03
N LEU A 1124 -7.47 -22.75 80.35
CA LEU A 1124 -8.42 -23.67 80.97
C LEU A 1124 -7.79 -25.07 81.19
N ASN A 1125 -7.57 -25.36 82.47
CA ASN A 1125 -7.64 -26.61 83.24
C ASN A 1125 -7.17 -27.96 82.67
N LYS A 1126 -6.29 -28.59 83.48
CA LYS A 1126 -6.13 -30.04 83.65
C LYS A 1126 -7.09 -30.54 84.73
N GLU A 1127 -7.78 -31.65 84.43
CA GLU A 1127 -8.29 -32.75 85.28
C GLU A 1127 -8.34 -32.55 86.81
N THR A 1128 -9.51 -32.80 87.44
CA THR A 1128 -9.76 -33.93 88.35
C THR A 1128 -11.17 -33.87 88.99
N GLU A 1129 -11.84 -35.03 88.94
CA GLU A 1129 -12.70 -35.70 89.94
C GLU A 1129 -13.77 -34.98 90.79
N ASN A 1130 -14.92 -35.67 90.80
CA ASN A 1130 -16.10 -35.63 91.68
C ASN A 1130 -17.22 -34.61 91.41
#